data_AF-A0A7J6X570-F1
#
_entry.id   AF-A0A7J6X570-F1
#
_cell.length_a   1.000
_cell.length_b   1.000
_cell.length_c   1.000
_cell.angle_alpha   90.00
_cell.angle_beta   90.00
_cell.angle_gamma   90.00
#
_symmetry.space_group_name_H-M   'P 1'
#
loop_
_entity.id
_entity.type
_entity.pdbx_description
1 polymer ?
#
loop_
_entity_poly.entity_id
_entity_poly.type
_entity_poly.pdbx_seq_one_letter_code
_entity_poly.pdbx_strand_id
1 'polypeptide(L)'
;MKGWIAFYLGGNCKQEVDIRVDLVGGYYDAGDNVKFGLPMAFTTTMLAWSVIEFGSSMQGEIQNARTAIRWSTDYLLKAATATPGTLYVQVGDPNMDHKCWERPEDMDTARNVYKVSTKNPGSDVAAEMAAALAAGSIVFKDSDPSYSSKLLQTAMKVFDFADKYRGSYSDSLGSVVCPFYCSYSGYHDELLWGASWLHKASKNRSYLAYIQSNGHTLGADDDDFSFSWDDKRVGTKILLSKNFLDTNAEQFQLYKIHSDNFICSLIPGSSGFQAQYTAGGLLYKATESNLQYVTSTAFLLLTYAKYLNSDTGVVHCGTSTFTRDNLISLAKKQVDYVLGENPNKMSYMVGFGKRYPEHVHHRGSSLPSIRAHADPIGCNNGFQFLYSASPNPNILVGAILGGPDNRDSFADDRNNYQQSEPATYINAPFVGALAFFAGFGFISFTTLTYTGQESEPQLLCYICGSLLARKDLMNISSLLLFLASLILWHIWKERCRMRPPDSFFALNTDGSTSGNNAAGGGFIRDQNGRILLNYFSFYGEGSNNYDESRAILAGIILCKEKGLHDVAIYTYSRLKQTSLERSEKQKEEFLFLHSTQFNNNNHQFRGNQISKDEIEDSYSSPCSMGLAFPPAGGGLIEAALQ
;
A
#
# COMPACT_ATOMS: atom_id res chain seq x y z
N MET A 1 8.72 -16.36 -21.37
CA MET A 1 7.53 -17.15 -21.70
C MET A 1 7.01 -16.78 -23.09
N LYS A 2 7.44 -17.51 -24.12
CA LYS A 2 6.78 -17.59 -25.43
C LYS A 2 6.83 -19.06 -25.82
N GLY A 3 5.94 -19.85 -25.25
CA GLY A 3 5.76 -21.26 -25.58
C GLY A 3 4.43 -21.39 -26.28
N TRP A 4 4.47 -21.71 -27.58
CA TRP A 4 3.29 -22.14 -28.32
C TRP A 4 2.93 -23.53 -27.81
N ILE A 5 1.78 -23.69 -27.17
CA ILE A 5 1.26 -25.02 -26.79
C ILE A 5 0.52 -25.56 -28.01
N ALA A 6 1.13 -26.54 -28.68
CA ALA A 6 0.48 -27.39 -29.66
C ALA A 6 -0.05 -28.64 -28.94
N PHE A 7 -1.34 -28.94 -29.10
CA PHE A 7 -1.92 -30.19 -28.60
C PHE A 7 -1.43 -31.37 -29.43
N TYR A 8 -0.81 -32.36 -28.79
CA TYR A 8 -0.58 -33.69 -29.37
C TYR A 8 -1.77 -34.58 -29.03
N LEU A 9 -2.53 -34.98 -30.04
CA LEU A 9 -3.63 -35.94 -29.91
C LEU A 9 -3.09 -37.35 -30.14
N GLY A 10 -3.13 -38.18 -29.10
CA GLY A 10 -3.00 -39.63 -29.19
C GLY A 10 -4.18 -40.30 -28.48
N GLY A 11 -5.14 -40.85 -29.24
CA GLY A 11 -6.12 -41.81 -28.73
C GLY A 11 -7.59 -41.43 -28.97
N ASN A 12 -8.28 -42.26 -29.75
CA ASN A 12 -9.68 -42.14 -30.15
C ASN A 12 -10.69 -42.05 -28.98
N CYS A 13 -11.46 -40.96 -28.89
CA CYS A 13 -12.92 -41.00 -28.70
C CYS A 13 -13.59 -39.62 -28.90
N LYS A 14 -14.51 -39.57 -29.88
CA LYS A 14 -15.70 -38.71 -30.01
C LYS A 14 -15.58 -37.20 -29.75
N GLN A 15 -15.39 -36.47 -30.84
CA GLN A 15 -16.05 -35.19 -31.17
C GLN A 15 -16.18 -34.14 -30.05
N GLU A 16 -15.05 -33.68 -29.51
CA GLU A 16 -15.01 -32.35 -28.90
C GLU A 16 -14.78 -31.31 -30.01
N VAL A 17 -15.69 -30.36 -30.11
CA VAL A 17 -15.52 -29.18 -30.97
C VAL A 17 -14.26 -28.46 -30.48
N ASP A 18 -13.24 -28.41 -31.33
CA ASP A 18 -11.95 -27.73 -31.13
C ASP A 18 -12.20 -26.22 -30.93
N ILE A 19 -12.52 -25.80 -29.71
CA ILE A 19 -12.66 -24.39 -29.36
C ILE A 19 -11.25 -23.81 -29.29
N ARG A 20 -10.75 -23.30 -30.42
CA ARG A 20 -9.47 -22.59 -30.51
C ARG A 20 -9.56 -21.19 -29.89
N VAL A 21 -9.54 -21.12 -28.56
CA VAL A 21 -9.43 -19.87 -27.80
C VAL A 21 -8.04 -19.72 -27.18
N ASP A 22 -7.45 -18.53 -27.27
CA ASP A 22 -6.24 -18.20 -26.54
C ASP A 22 -6.59 -17.89 -25.08
N LEU A 23 -6.23 -18.82 -24.19
CA LEU A 23 -6.35 -18.68 -22.74
C LEU A 23 -4.97 -18.79 -22.05
N VAL A 24 -3.88 -18.47 -22.75
CA VAL A 24 -2.53 -18.38 -22.16
C VAL A 24 -2.41 -17.13 -21.28
N GLY A 25 -1.72 -17.26 -20.14
CA GLY A 25 -1.54 -16.21 -19.12
C GLY A 25 -2.28 -16.56 -17.83
N GLY A 26 -2.52 -15.57 -16.97
CA GLY A 26 -3.20 -15.76 -15.68
C GLY A 26 -2.32 -16.47 -14.65
N TYR A 27 -2.88 -16.70 -13.47
CA TYR A 27 -2.17 -17.35 -12.36
C TYR A 27 -2.57 -18.82 -12.22
N TYR A 28 -1.61 -19.66 -11.83
CA TYR A 28 -1.97 -20.88 -11.12
C TYR A 28 -2.49 -20.52 -9.74
N ASP A 29 -3.42 -21.32 -9.23
CA ASP A 29 -4.21 -20.96 -8.07
C ASP A 29 -3.43 -21.06 -6.75
N ALA A 30 -2.78 -22.21 -6.53
CA ALA A 30 -2.13 -22.58 -5.28
C ALA A 30 -0.82 -23.35 -5.51
N GLY A 31 -0.68 -24.55 -4.93
CA GLY A 31 0.43 -25.46 -5.19
C GLY A 31 0.31 -26.27 -6.48
N ASP A 32 -0.82 -26.12 -7.18
CA ASP A 32 -1.25 -26.83 -8.39
C ASP A 32 -1.04 -26.05 -9.68
N ASN A 33 -1.42 -26.64 -10.82
CA ASN A 33 -1.30 -26.00 -12.12
C ASN A 33 -2.67 -25.74 -12.78
N VAL A 34 -3.73 -25.71 -11.97
CA VAL A 34 -5.08 -25.37 -12.41
C VAL A 34 -5.25 -23.86 -12.35
N LYS A 35 -6.04 -23.32 -13.28
CA LYS A 35 -6.42 -21.90 -13.29
C LYS A 35 -7.88 -21.78 -12.90
N PHE A 36 -8.16 -21.65 -11.60
CA PHE A 36 -9.51 -21.44 -11.09
C PHE A 36 -9.92 -19.97 -11.20
N GLY A 37 -10.99 -19.68 -11.93
CA GLY A 37 -11.39 -18.33 -12.30
C GLY A 37 -11.95 -17.51 -11.13
N LEU A 38 -12.73 -18.13 -10.25
CA LEU A 38 -13.33 -17.46 -9.09
C LEU A 38 -12.27 -16.93 -8.10
N PRO A 39 -11.38 -17.77 -7.52
CA PRO A 39 -10.31 -17.28 -6.63
C PRO A 39 -9.30 -16.38 -7.33
N MET A 40 -9.03 -16.57 -8.63
CA MET A 40 -8.14 -15.68 -9.40
C MET A 40 -8.75 -14.29 -9.58
N ALA A 41 -10.06 -14.21 -9.87
CA ALA A 41 -10.76 -12.94 -9.95
C ALA A 41 -10.74 -12.22 -8.59
N PHE A 42 -11.04 -12.94 -7.50
CA PHE A 42 -10.95 -12.38 -6.15
C PHE A 42 -9.55 -11.88 -5.78
N THR A 43 -8.50 -12.67 -6.06
CA THR A 43 -7.09 -12.27 -5.93
C THR A 43 -6.83 -10.95 -6.65
N THR A 44 -7.35 -10.82 -7.87
CA THR A 44 -7.15 -9.64 -8.71
C THR A 44 -7.87 -8.42 -8.13
N THR A 45 -9.11 -8.60 -7.67
CA THR A 45 -9.87 -7.54 -6.99
C THR A 45 -9.14 -7.08 -5.72
N MET A 46 -8.65 -8.00 -4.89
CA MET A 46 -7.95 -7.67 -3.64
C MET A 46 -6.60 -7.00 -3.87
N LEU A 47 -5.84 -7.43 -4.87
CA LEU A 47 -4.57 -6.80 -5.22
C LEU A 47 -4.80 -5.40 -5.82
N ALA A 48 -5.81 -5.24 -6.66
CA ALA A 48 -6.22 -3.93 -7.17
C ALA A 48 -6.72 -3.02 -6.04
N TRP A 49 -7.53 -3.52 -5.11
CA TRP A 49 -8.00 -2.77 -3.95
C TRP A 49 -6.83 -2.34 -3.06
N SER A 50 -5.85 -3.21 -2.85
CA SER A 50 -4.59 -2.89 -2.16
C SER A 50 -3.85 -1.73 -2.80
N VAL A 51 -3.73 -1.70 -4.13
CA VAL A 51 -3.12 -0.58 -4.85
C VAL A 51 -3.97 0.69 -4.78
N ILE A 52 -5.29 0.57 -4.88
CA ILE A 52 -6.21 1.72 -4.81
C ILE A 52 -6.13 2.41 -3.45
N GLU A 53 -6.06 1.63 -2.37
CA GLU A 53 -6.04 2.20 -1.02
C GLU A 53 -4.63 2.54 -0.54
N PHE A 54 -3.60 1.76 -0.87
CA PHE A 54 -2.27 1.91 -0.27
C PHE A 54 -1.14 2.03 -1.30
N GLY A 55 -1.46 2.19 -2.60
CA GLY A 55 -0.45 2.25 -3.67
C GLY A 55 0.55 3.39 -3.52
N SER A 56 0.16 4.53 -2.92
CA SER A 56 1.09 5.63 -2.61
C SER A 56 2.18 5.24 -1.59
N SER A 57 1.91 4.22 -0.78
CA SER A 57 2.82 3.72 0.25
C SER A 57 3.68 2.53 -0.22
N MET A 58 3.45 2.04 -1.45
CA MET A 58 4.20 0.91 -2.02
C MET A 58 5.61 1.29 -2.50
N GLN A 59 6.02 2.55 -2.37
CA GLN A 59 7.35 3.03 -2.76
C GLN A 59 7.75 2.55 -4.17
N GLY A 60 8.87 1.83 -4.32
CA GLY A 60 9.34 1.27 -5.59
C GLY A 60 8.55 0.06 -6.11
N GLU A 61 7.70 -0.56 -5.29
CA GLU A 61 7.00 -1.81 -5.62
C GLU A 61 5.67 -1.59 -6.37
N ILE A 62 5.22 -0.34 -6.51
CA ILE A 62 3.96 -0.03 -7.21
C ILE A 62 3.94 -0.56 -8.65
N GLN A 63 5.09 -0.58 -9.33
CA GLN A 63 5.17 -1.08 -10.70
C GLN A 63 5.10 -2.61 -10.76
N ASN A 64 5.64 -3.30 -9.76
CA ASN A 64 5.51 -4.74 -9.61
C ASN A 64 4.06 -5.12 -9.31
N ALA A 65 3.39 -4.40 -8.40
CA ALA A 65 1.97 -4.58 -8.11
C ALA A 65 1.09 -4.35 -9.35
N ARG A 66 1.35 -3.29 -10.13
CA ARG A 66 0.67 -3.05 -11.41
C ARG A 66 0.93 -4.16 -12.42
N THR A 67 2.15 -4.67 -12.52
CA THR A 67 2.49 -5.78 -13.41
C THR A 67 1.72 -7.05 -13.02
N ALA A 68 1.64 -7.33 -11.72
CA ALA A 68 0.89 -8.47 -11.20
C ALA A 68 -0.63 -8.36 -11.47
N ILE A 69 -1.22 -7.17 -11.31
CA ILE A 69 -2.63 -6.93 -11.65
C ILE A 69 -2.84 -7.04 -13.17
N ARG A 70 -1.94 -6.50 -13.99
CA ARG A 70 -2.01 -6.59 -15.45
C ARG A 70 -2.00 -8.04 -15.92
N TRP A 71 -1.10 -8.87 -15.36
CA TRP A 71 -0.98 -10.28 -15.73
C TRP A 71 -2.30 -11.06 -15.58
N SER A 72 -3.02 -10.82 -14.47
CA SER A 72 -4.34 -11.44 -14.28
C SER A 72 -5.41 -10.80 -15.16
N THR A 73 -5.49 -9.47 -15.19
CA THR A 73 -6.52 -8.77 -15.98
C THR A 73 -6.42 -9.03 -17.48
N ASP A 74 -5.21 -9.22 -18.03
CA ASP A 74 -5.01 -9.64 -19.43
C ASP A 74 -5.64 -11.02 -19.69
N TYR A 75 -5.50 -11.95 -18.74
CA TYR A 75 -6.15 -13.26 -18.83
C TYR A 75 -7.67 -13.17 -18.65
N LEU A 76 -8.16 -12.41 -17.67
CA LEU A 76 -9.61 -12.22 -17.45
C LEU A 76 -10.27 -11.57 -18.68
N LEU A 77 -9.59 -10.63 -19.34
CA LEU A 77 -10.06 -10.07 -20.62
C LEU A 77 -10.19 -11.14 -21.70
N LYS A 78 -9.20 -12.01 -21.88
CA LYS A 78 -9.29 -13.14 -22.83
C LYS A 78 -10.46 -14.06 -22.47
N ALA A 79 -10.56 -14.44 -21.20
CA ALA A 79 -11.60 -15.31 -20.67
C ALA A 79 -13.03 -14.73 -20.85
N ALA A 80 -13.17 -13.40 -20.78
CA ALA A 80 -14.45 -12.71 -20.94
C ALA A 80 -14.84 -12.40 -22.39
N THR A 81 -13.88 -12.27 -23.29
CA THR A 81 -14.12 -11.71 -24.63
C THR A 81 -13.87 -12.69 -25.77
N ALA A 82 -13.28 -13.86 -25.51
CA ALA A 82 -12.95 -14.84 -26.53
C ALA A 82 -14.17 -15.37 -27.29
N THR A 83 -15.32 -15.55 -26.62
CA THR A 83 -16.55 -16.05 -27.23
C THR A 83 -17.77 -15.27 -26.72
N PRO A 84 -18.59 -14.66 -27.59
CA PRO A 84 -19.80 -13.95 -27.17
C PRO A 84 -20.77 -14.82 -26.35
N GLY A 85 -21.30 -14.26 -25.25
CA GLY A 85 -22.26 -14.95 -24.37
C GLY A 85 -21.66 -16.11 -23.57
N THR A 86 -20.34 -16.17 -23.46
CA THR A 86 -19.57 -17.20 -22.76
C THR A 86 -18.49 -16.54 -21.91
N LEU A 87 -18.27 -17.07 -20.71
CA LEU A 87 -17.16 -16.71 -19.84
C LEU A 87 -16.34 -17.97 -19.54
N TYR A 88 -15.05 -17.95 -19.82
CA TYR A 88 -14.16 -19.05 -19.46
C TYR A 88 -13.74 -18.91 -18.00
N VAL A 89 -13.96 -19.95 -17.20
CA VAL A 89 -13.84 -19.86 -15.73
C VAL A 89 -12.85 -20.87 -15.17
N GLN A 90 -12.38 -21.83 -15.95
CA GLN A 90 -11.34 -22.75 -15.52
C GLN A 90 -10.55 -23.32 -16.69
N VAL A 91 -9.23 -23.50 -16.49
CA VAL A 91 -8.36 -24.22 -17.41
C VAL A 91 -7.55 -25.25 -16.63
N GLY A 92 -7.70 -26.52 -16.98
CA GLY A 92 -7.18 -27.67 -16.23
C GLY A 92 -8.32 -28.48 -15.60
N ASP A 93 -8.30 -29.80 -15.82
CA ASP A 93 -9.10 -30.71 -14.99
C ASP A 93 -8.37 -30.91 -13.66
N PRO A 94 -8.97 -30.52 -12.52
CA PRO A 94 -8.25 -30.50 -11.25
C PRO A 94 -8.00 -31.90 -10.70
N ASN A 95 -8.88 -32.86 -10.99
CA ASN A 95 -8.67 -34.24 -10.55
C ASN A 95 -7.51 -34.88 -11.31
N MET A 96 -7.33 -34.54 -12.59
CA MET A 96 -6.18 -35.00 -13.37
C MET A 96 -4.90 -34.27 -12.99
N ASP A 97 -4.96 -32.95 -12.78
CA ASP A 97 -3.81 -32.15 -12.33
C ASP A 97 -3.32 -32.62 -10.95
N HIS A 98 -4.23 -32.89 -10.01
CA HIS A 98 -3.91 -33.28 -8.65
C HIS A 98 -3.47 -34.75 -8.52
N LYS A 99 -3.71 -35.58 -9.53
CA LYS A 99 -3.12 -36.93 -9.62
C LYS A 99 -1.64 -36.92 -10.00
N CYS A 100 -1.09 -35.76 -10.37
CA CYS A 100 0.27 -35.59 -10.82
C CYS A 100 1.03 -34.56 -9.98
N TRP A 101 2.33 -34.79 -9.78
CA TRP A 101 3.22 -33.85 -9.11
C TRP A 101 4.29 -33.33 -10.07
N GLU A 102 3.90 -32.54 -11.07
CA GLU A 102 4.79 -32.15 -12.17
C GLU A 102 5.16 -30.67 -12.12
N ARG A 103 6.27 -30.34 -12.78
CA ARG A 103 6.58 -28.95 -13.09
C ARG A 103 5.53 -28.40 -14.05
N PRO A 104 5.12 -27.12 -13.92
CA PRO A 104 4.21 -26.51 -14.87
C PRO A 104 4.68 -26.61 -16.33
N GLU A 105 6.01 -26.63 -16.56
CA GLU A 105 6.61 -26.75 -17.88
C GLU A 105 6.54 -28.17 -18.47
N ASP A 106 6.37 -29.19 -17.63
CA ASP A 106 6.40 -30.61 -18.03
C ASP A 106 5.02 -31.25 -18.09
N MET A 107 3.96 -30.49 -17.76
CA MET A 107 2.60 -31.04 -17.67
C MET A 107 2.18 -31.78 -18.94
N ASP A 108 1.78 -33.03 -18.77
CA ASP A 108 1.16 -33.86 -19.81
C ASP A 108 -0.33 -34.14 -19.55
N THR A 109 -0.87 -33.61 -18.45
CA THR A 109 -2.27 -33.76 -18.05
C THR A 109 -3.23 -33.00 -18.96
N ALA A 110 -4.47 -33.51 -19.09
CA ALA A 110 -5.50 -32.86 -19.89
C ALA A 110 -5.86 -31.48 -19.34
N ARG A 111 -5.65 -30.43 -20.16
CA ARG A 111 -5.94 -29.03 -19.79
C ARG A 111 -7.29 -28.56 -20.32
N ASN A 112 -8.35 -29.28 -19.92
CA ASN A 112 -9.73 -28.98 -20.32
C ASN A 112 -10.11 -27.54 -19.98
N VAL A 113 -10.97 -26.96 -20.81
CA VAL A 113 -11.41 -25.57 -20.68
C VAL A 113 -12.89 -25.56 -20.30
N TYR A 114 -13.21 -25.00 -19.14
CA TYR A 114 -14.58 -24.91 -18.63
C TYR A 114 -15.10 -23.48 -18.67
N LYS A 115 -16.41 -23.36 -18.85
CA LYS A 115 -17.07 -22.09 -19.12
C LYS A 115 -18.48 -22.05 -18.57
N VAL A 116 -18.93 -20.84 -18.25
CA VAL A 116 -20.34 -20.52 -18.02
C VAL A 116 -20.90 -19.79 -19.24
N SER A 117 -22.22 -19.87 -19.43
CA SER A 117 -22.92 -19.32 -20.59
C SER A 117 -24.35 -18.93 -20.23
N THR A 118 -25.09 -18.37 -21.18
CA THR A 118 -26.51 -18.02 -21.00
C THR A 118 -27.42 -19.21 -20.63
N LYS A 119 -27.00 -20.45 -20.91
CA LYS A 119 -27.74 -21.68 -20.56
C LYS A 119 -27.31 -22.30 -19.23
N ASN A 120 -26.03 -22.13 -18.90
CA ASN A 120 -25.39 -22.65 -17.70
C ASN A 120 -24.71 -21.44 -17.01
N PRO A 121 -25.48 -20.64 -16.28
CA PRO A 121 -24.99 -19.38 -15.71
C PRO A 121 -23.94 -19.59 -14.61
N GLY A 122 -23.29 -18.50 -14.22
CA GLY A 122 -22.33 -18.43 -13.12
C GLY A 122 -22.15 -16.98 -12.71
N SER A 123 -23.13 -16.45 -11.97
CA SER A 123 -23.20 -15.06 -11.56
C SER A 123 -22.12 -14.69 -10.54
N ASP A 124 -21.79 -15.61 -9.65
CA ASP A 124 -20.69 -15.54 -8.69
C ASP A 124 -19.36 -15.21 -9.39
N VAL A 125 -18.84 -16.14 -10.19
CA VAL A 125 -17.56 -15.99 -10.91
C VAL A 125 -17.59 -14.87 -11.94
N ALA A 126 -18.73 -14.62 -12.59
CA ALA A 126 -18.86 -13.51 -13.53
C ALA A 126 -18.84 -12.15 -12.81
N ALA A 127 -19.57 -11.98 -11.71
CA ALA A 127 -19.60 -10.72 -10.99
C ALA A 127 -18.28 -10.45 -10.24
N GLU A 128 -17.58 -11.47 -9.74
CA GLU A 128 -16.22 -11.30 -9.21
C GLU A 128 -15.24 -10.93 -10.33
N MET A 129 -15.35 -11.52 -11.53
CA MET A 129 -14.54 -11.10 -12.68
C MET A 129 -14.83 -9.64 -13.08
N ALA A 130 -16.09 -9.22 -13.04
CA ALA A 130 -16.46 -7.83 -13.28
C ALA A 130 -15.87 -6.90 -12.20
N ALA A 131 -15.90 -7.29 -10.93
CA ALA A 131 -15.26 -6.57 -9.83
C ALA A 131 -13.75 -6.41 -10.06
N ALA A 132 -13.06 -7.50 -10.42
CA ALA A 132 -11.63 -7.50 -10.72
C ALA A 132 -11.26 -6.56 -11.85
N LEU A 133 -11.99 -6.61 -12.97
CA LEU A 133 -11.77 -5.75 -14.13
C LEU A 133 -12.10 -4.27 -13.81
N ALA A 134 -13.17 -4.02 -13.05
CA ALA A 134 -13.55 -2.67 -12.61
C ALA A 134 -12.50 -2.08 -11.65
N ALA A 135 -12.06 -2.82 -10.64
CA ALA A 135 -10.99 -2.40 -9.73
C ALA A 135 -9.67 -2.17 -10.49
N GLY A 136 -9.29 -3.09 -11.39
CA GLY A 136 -8.13 -2.95 -12.27
C GLY A 136 -8.20 -1.69 -13.13
N SER A 137 -9.38 -1.32 -13.64
CA SER A 137 -9.55 -0.09 -14.42
C SER A 137 -9.19 1.17 -13.63
N ILE A 138 -9.46 1.20 -12.32
CA ILE A 138 -9.08 2.32 -11.46
C ILE A 138 -7.56 2.40 -11.32
N VAL A 139 -6.89 1.25 -11.12
CA VAL A 139 -5.43 1.18 -10.96
C VAL A 139 -4.68 1.72 -12.19
N PHE A 140 -5.18 1.41 -13.39
CA PHE A 140 -4.55 1.83 -14.65
C PHE A 140 -5.06 3.16 -15.20
N LYS A 141 -6.01 3.81 -14.53
CA LYS A 141 -6.70 5.01 -15.04
C LYS A 141 -5.74 6.08 -15.56
N ASP A 142 -4.69 6.37 -14.80
CA ASP A 142 -3.73 7.43 -15.14
C ASP A 142 -2.51 6.90 -15.92
N SER A 143 -2.09 5.66 -15.67
CA SER A 143 -0.86 5.09 -16.26
C SER A 143 -1.07 4.46 -17.64
N ASP A 144 -2.27 3.94 -17.92
CA ASP A 144 -2.67 3.39 -19.21
C ASP A 144 -4.19 3.57 -19.41
N PRO A 145 -4.64 4.78 -19.79
CA PRO A 145 -6.07 5.11 -19.92
C PRO A 145 -6.81 4.24 -20.95
N SER A 146 -6.10 3.79 -22.00
CA SER A 146 -6.65 2.92 -23.04
C SER A 146 -6.98 1.54 -22.46
N TYR A 147 -6.02 0.95 -21.75
CA TYR A 147 -6.23 -0.32 -21.05
C TYR A 147 -7.29 -0.20 -19.96
N SER A 148 -7.26 0.86 -19.16
CA SER A 148 -8.29 1.18 -18.15
C SER A 148 -9.70 1.20 -18.77
N SER A 149 -9.88 1.88 -19.90
CA SER A 149 -11.17 1.95 -20.60
C SER A 149 -11.62 0.58 -21.10
N LYS A 150 -10.70 -0.23 -21.64
CA LYS A 150 -10.98 -1.60 -22.08
C LYS A 150 -11.44 -2.50 -20.92
N LEU A 151 -10.76 -2.40 -19.78
CA LEU A 151 -11.13 -3.12 -18.56
C LEU A 151 -12.53 -2.74 -18.10
N LEU A 152 -12.81 -1.44 -17.97
CA LEU A 152 -14.10 -0.95 -17.48
C LEU A 152 -15.26 -1.34 -18.41
N GLN A 153 -15.10 -1.19 -19.72
CA GLN A 153 -16.13 -1.59 -20.69
C GLN A 153 -16.40 -3.09 -20.65
N THR A 154 -15.36 -3.91 -20.46
CA THR A 154 -15.52 -5.37 -20.34
C THR A 154 -16.20 -5.72 -19.02
N ALA A 155 -15.80 -5.08 -17.91
CA ALA A 155 -16.42 -5.26 -16.60
C ALA A 155 -17.94 -5.02 -16.63
N MET A 156 -18.37 -3.93 -17.28
CA MET A 156 -19.81 -3.63 -17.44
C MET A 156 -20.54 -4.75 -18.18
N LYS A 157 -19.99 -5.23 -19.30
CA LYS A 157 -20.60 -6.32 -20.09
C LYS A 157 -20.65 -7.65 -19.33
N VAL A 158 -19.60 -7.97 -18.58
CA VAL A 158 -19.53 -9.20 -17.77
C VAL A 158 -20.53 -9.13 -16.61
N PHE A 159 -20.68 -7.97 -15.98
CA PHE A 159 -21.69 -7.77 -14.94
C PHE A 159 -23.11 -7.87 -15.50
N ASP A 160 -23.38 -7.26 -16.65
CA ASP A 160 -24.69 -7.38 -17.32
C ASP A 160 -25.00 -8.85 -17.64
N PHE A 161 -24.01 -9.66 -18.01
CA PHE A 161 -24.17 -11.11 -18.17
C PHE A 161 -24.48 -11.80 -16.83
N ALA A 162 -23.73 -11.49 -15.77
CA ALA A 162 -23.90 -12.06 -14.43
C ALA A 162 -25.29 -11.80 -13.85
N ASP A 163 -25.78 -10.57 -13.97
CA ASP A 163 -27.08 -10.15 -13.43
C ASP A 163 -28.25 -10.68 -14.27
N LYS A 164 -28.11 -10.69 -15.60
CA LYS A 164 -29.18 -11.14 -16.51
C LYS A 164 -29.40 -12.65 -16.48
N TYR A 165 -28.34 -13.43 -16.29
CA TYR A 165 -28.39 -14.89 -16.28
C TYR A 165 -27.95 -15.40 -14.90
N ARG A 166 -28.90 -15.48 -13.97
CA ARG A 166 -28.63 -15.76 -12.56
C ARG A 166 -28.48 -17.26 -12.26
N GLY A 167 -27.43 -17.63 -11.54
CA GLY A 167 -27.18 -18.96 -11.01
C GLY A 167 -25.74 -19.13 -10.53
N SER A 168 -25.48 -20.03 -9.58
CA SER A 168 -24.12 -20.31 -9.11
C SER A 168 -23.37 -21.14 -10.15
N TYR A 169 -22.09 -20.85 -10.39
CA TYR A 169 -21.35 -21.58 -11.42
C TYR A 169 -21.18 -23.07 -11.08
N SER A 170 -21.15 -23.40 -9.78
CA SER A 170 -21.09 -24.77 -9.27
C SER A 170 -22.35 -25.58 -9.55
N ASP A 171 -23.49 -24.95 -9.85
CA ASP A 171 -24.71 -25.67 -10.23
C ASP A 171 -24.51 -26.48 -11.51
N SER A 172 -23.74 -25.94 -12.45
CA SER A 172 -23.45 -26.59 -13.74
C SER A 172 -22.06 -27.21 -13.82
N LEU A 173 -21.09 -26.68 -13.06
CA LEU A 173 -19.69 -27.11 -13.07
C LEU A 173 -19.27 -27.87 -11.80
N GLY A 174 -20.20 -28.24 -10.93
CA GLY A 174 -19.92 -28.86 -9.63
C GLY A 174 -18.95 -30.05 -9.69
N SER A 175 -19.02 -30.89 -10.73
CA SER A 175 -18.12 -32.04 -10.89
C SER A 175 -16.63 -31.69 -11.08
N VAL A 176 -16.32 -30.44 -11.44
CA VAL A 176 -14.95 -29.98 -11.72
C VAL A 176 -14.53 -28.75 -10.90
N VAL A 177 -15.46 -28.11 -10.20
CA VAL A 177 -15.15 -27.00 -9.28
C VAL A 177 -15.30 -27.40 -7.82
N CYS A 178 -16.09 -28.43 -7.50
CA CYS A 178 -16.20 -28.97 -6.16
C CYS A 178 -15.36 -30.24 -5.98
N PRO A 179 -14.72 -30.44 -4.82
CA PRO A 179 -14.80 -29.63 -3.59
C PRO A 179 -13.86 -28.40 -3.54
N PHE A 180 -13.13 -28.11 -4.62
CA PHE A 180 -12.07 -27.09 -4.65
C PHE A 180 -12.56 -25.67 -4.34
N TYR A 181 -13.45 -25.12 -5.17
CA TYR A 181 -14.01 -23.77 -5.08
C TYR A 181 -15.52 -23.79 -5.33
N CYS A 182 -16.29 -24.56 -4.56
CA CYS A 182 -17.76 -24.47 -4.65
C CYS A 182 -18.23 -23.05 -4.31
N SER A 183 -19.32 -22.58 -4.92
CA SER A 183 -20.04 -21.41 -4.44
C SER A 183 -20.87 -21.82 -3.23
N TYR A 184 -20.38 -21.53 -2.03
CA TYR A 184 -21.05 -21.88 -0.77
C TYR A 184 -21.97 -20.76 -0.28
N SER A 185 -21.54 -19.50 -0.42
CA SER A 185 -22.33 -18.29 -0.12
C SER A 185 -23.44 -18.02 -1.14
N GLY A 186 -23.34 -18.58 -2.35
CA GLY A 186 -24.19 -18.28 -3.49
C GLY A 186 -23.54 -17.25 -4.42
N TYR A 187 -24.36 -16.42 -5.06
CA TYR A 187 -23.90 -15.37 -6.00
C TYR A 187 -24.41 -13.97 -5.65
N HIS A 188 -25.20 -13.85 -4.57
CA HIS A 188 -25.92 -12.61 -4.25
C HIS A 188 -24.94 -11.52 -3.82
N ASP A 189 -23.97 -11.90 -2.99
CA ASP A 189 -22.92 -11.02 -2.50
C ASP A 189 -21.97 -10.58 -3.61
N GLU A 190 -21.63 -11.43 -4.60
CA GLU A 190 -20.84 -11.00 -5.76
C GLU A 190 -21.60 -10.04 -6.66
N LEU A 191 -22.92 -10.19 -6.84
CA LEU A 191 -23.70 -9.20 -7.59
C LEU A 191 -23.67 -7.82 -6.92
N LEU A 192 -23.77 -7.76 -5.59
CA LEU A 192 -23.68 -6.49 -4.87
C LEU A 192 -22.25 -5.94 -4.89
N TRP A 193 -21.25 -6.81 -4.73
CA TRP A 193 -19.82 -6.49 -4.81
C TRP A 193 -19.40 -5.94 -6.17
N GLY A 194 -19.76 -6.63 -7.25
CA GLY A 194 -19.49 -6.23 -8.63
C GLY A 194 -20.15 -4.90 -8.98
N ALA A 195 -21.42 -4.69 -8.59
CA ALA A 195 -22.10 -3.41 -8.77
C ALA A 195 -21.40 -2.28 -7.99
N SER A 196 -20.91 -2.56 -6.78
CA SER A 196 -20.18 -1.59 -5.94
C SER A 196 -18.86 -1.15 -6.58
N TRP A 197 -18.09 -2.09 -7.13
CA TRP A 197 -16.87 -1.77 -7.86
C TRP A 197 -17.13 -1.01 -9.16
N LEU A 198 -18.15 -1.40 -9.91
CA LEU A 198 -18.56 -0.69 -11.12
C LEU A 198 -19.05 0.72 -10.82
N HIS A 199 -19.80 0.93 -9.75
CA HIS A 199 -20.17 2.26 -9.27
C HIS A 199 -18.91 3.09 -8.93
N LYS A 200 -17.97 2.50 -8.17
CA LYS A 200 -16.72 3.18 -7.78
C LYS A 200 -15.88 3.58 -8.99
N ALA A 201 -15.75 2.69 -9.98
CA ALA A 201 -14.91 2.87 -11.16
C ALA A 201 -15.53 3.82 -12.20
N SER A 202 -16.80 3.64 -12.54
CA SER A 202 -17.48 4.37 -13.62
C SER A 202 -18.13 5.68 -13.19
N LYS A 203 -18.48 5.82 -11.90
CA LYS A 203 -19.38 6.86 -11.38
C LYS A 203 -20.76 6.89 -12.06
N ASN A 204 -21.13 5.83 -12.78
CA ASN A 204 -22.44 5.71 -13.37
C ASN A 204 -23.50 5.52 -12.27
N ARG A 205 -24.55 6.35 -12.31
CA ARG A 205 -25.64 6.33 -11.34
C ARG A 205 -26.53 5.09 -11.47
N SER A 206 -26.52 4.38 -12.61
CA SER A 206 -27.28 3.14 -12.76
C SER A 206 -26.82 2.05 -11.77
N TYR A 207 -25.51 1.95 -11.51
CA TYR A 207 -24.99 0.99 -10.51
C TYR A 207 -25.33 1.41 -9.09
N LEU A 208 -25.40 2.73 -8.79
CA LEU A 208 -25.91 3.20 -7.51
C LEU A 208 -27.40 2.82 -7.35
N ALA A 209 -28.21 3.06 -8.37
CA ALA A 209 -29.61 2.65 -8.37
C ALA A 209 -29.75 1.13 -8.19
N TYR A 210 -28.90 0.33 -8.85
CA TYR A 210 -28.85 -1.12 -8.68
C TYR A 210 -28.56 -1.52 -7.22
N ILE A 211 -27.53 -0.92 -6.60
CA ILE A 211 -27.16 -1.17 -5.19
C ILE A 211 -28.34 -0.83 -4.26
N GLN A 212 -29.03 0.30 -4.50
CA GLN A 212 -30.17 0.72 -3.69
C GLN A 212 -31.40 -0.19 -3.86
N SER A 213 -31.70 -0.60 -5.09
CA SER A 213 -32.88 -1.42 -5.39
C SER A 213 -32.70 -2.88 -5.03
N ASN A 214 -31.48 -3.41 -5.12
CA ASN A 214 -31.21 -4.84 -4.91
C ASN A 214 -30.48 -5.14 -3.59
N GLY A 215 -29.89 -4.13 -2.93
CA GLY A 215 -29.03 -4.34 -1.75
C GLY A 215 -29.66 -5.22 -0.68
N HIS A 216 -30.91 -4.93 -0.28
CA HIS A 216 -31.64 -5.74 0.71
C HIS A 216 -31.73 -7.22 0.30
N THR A 217 -32.11 -7.50 -0.94
CA THR A 217 -32.23 -8.88 -1.46
C THR A 217 -30.88 -9.56 -1.71
N LEU A 218 -29.81 -8.78 -1.84
CA LEU A 218 -28.46 -9.28 -2.13
C LEU A 218 -27.57 -9.34 -0.86
N GLY A 219 -28.18 -9.25 0.33
CA GLY A 219 -27.49 -9.43 1.61
C GLY A 219 -26.80 -8.19 2.17
N ALA A 220 -27.24 -6.98 1.80
CA ALA A 220 -26.74 -5.73 2.40
C ALA A 220 -26.99 -5.68 3.93
N ASP A 221 -28.11 -6.24 4.37
CA ASP A 221 -28.54 -6.28 5.78
C ASP A 221 -28.01 -7.51 6.53
N ASP A 222 -27.47 -8.49 5.81
CA ASP A 222 -27.05 -9.77 6.40
C ASP A 222 -25.65 -9.63 6.99
N ASP A 223 -25.54 -9.68 8.31
CA ASP A 223 -24.23 -9.73 8.96
C ASP A 223 -23.49 -11.04 8.67
N ASP A 224 -22.25 -10.89 8.23
CA ASP A 224 -21.27 -11.96 8.14
C ASP A 224 -20.01 -11.50 8.90
N PHE A 225 -19.24 -12.46 9.38
CA PHE A 225 -18.07 -12.25 10.22
C PHE A 225 -16.81 -12.83 9.56
N SER A 226 -16.85 -13.05 8.23
CA SER A 226 -15.75 -13.49 7.39
C SER A 226 -15.76 -12.81 6.02
N PHE A 227 -14.59 -12.74 5.40
CA PHE A 227 -14.40 -12.25 4.03
C PHE A 227 -13.38 -13.13 3.30
N SER A 228 -13.77 -13.69 2.16
CA SER A 228 -13.00 -14.71 1.42
C SER A 228 -13.23 -14.64 -0.08
N TRP A 229 -12.60 -15.55 -0.83
CA TRP A 229 -12.90 -15.75 -2.26
C TRP A 229 -14.33 -16.20 -2.52
N ASP A 230 -15.07 -16.66 -1.50
CA ASP A 230 -16.46 -17.13 -1.58
C ASP A 230 -17.44 -16.06 -1.08
N ASP A 231 -17.19 -15.41 0.06
CA ASP A 231 -18.13 -14.43 0.63
C ASP A 231 -17.60 -12.99 0.64
N LYS A 232 -18.34 -12.08 -0.02
CA LYS A 232 -17.97 -10.66 -0.25
C LYS A 232 -18.80 -9.69 0.57
N ARG A 233 -19.70 -10.14 1.44
CA ARG A 233 -20.65 -9.27 2.16
C ARG A 233 -19.93 -8.22 2.99
N VAL A 234 -18.96 -8.65 3.81
CA VAL A 234 -18.18 -7.73 4.66
C VAL A 234 -17.35 -6.76 3.81
N GLY A 235 -16.68 -7.25 2.77
CA GLY A 235 -15.89 -6.41 1.86
C GLY A 235 -16.73 -5.32 1.20
N THR A 236 -17.94 -5.68 0.76
CA THR A 236 -18.92 -4.75 0.17
C THR A 236 -19.35 -3.67 1.14
N LYS A 237 -19.66 -4.04 2.39
CA LYS A 237 -20.04 -3.09 3.45
C LYS A 237 -18.93 -2.07 3.70
N ILE A 238 -17.69 -2.53 3.87
CA ILE A 238 -16.55 -1.64 4.08
C ILE A 238 -16.32 -0.76 2.85
N LEU A 239 -16.38 -1.32 1.64
CA LEU A 239 -16.19 -0.56 0.40
C LEU A 239 -17.18 0.59 0.26
N LEU A 240 -18.47 0.35 0.53
CA LEU A 240 -19.55 1.33 0.40
C LEU A 240 -19.65 2.28 1.60
N SER A 241 -19.23 1.87 2.79
CA SER A 241 -19.26 2.73 3.98
C SER A 241 -18.41 4.00 3.82
N LYS A 242 -17.38 3.95 2.96
CA LYS A 242 -16.58 5.12 2.58
C LYS A 242 -17.44 6.28 2.10
N ASN A 243 -18.47 6.04 1.29
CA ASN A 243 -19.31 7.13 0.78
C ASN A 243 -20.07 7.84 1.89
N PHE A 244 -20.57 7.09 2.89
CA PHE A 244 -21.18 7.68 4.08
C PHE A 244 -20.14 8.47 4.89
N LEU A 245 -18.98 7.87 5.14
CA LEU A 245 -17.91 8.50 5.94
C LEU A 245 -17.33 9.77 5.29
N ASP A 246 -17.21 9.81 3.97
CA ASP A 246 -16.65 10.96 3.24
C ASP A 246 -17.69 12.09 3.04
N THR A 247 -18.98 11.75 2.89
CA THR A 247 -19.99 12.70 2.39
C THR A 247 -21.29 12.78 3.19
N ASN A 248 -21.46 12.00 4.26
CA ASN A 248 -22.72 11.81 5.00
C ASN A 248 -23.91 11.44 4.10
N ALA A 249 -23.65 10.70 3.02
CA ALA A 249 -24.68 10.23 2.11
C ALA A 249 -25.52 9.12 2.77
N GLU A 250 -26.69 9.49 3.32
CA GLU A 250 -27.58 8.64 4.13
C GLU A 250 -27.90 7.28 3.48
N GLN A 251 -27.98 7.21 2.15
CA GLN A 251 -28.21 5.93 1.44
C GLN A 251 -27.10 4.88 1.67
N PHE A 252 -25.95 5.27 2.23
CA PHE A 252 -24.86 4.36 2.58
C PHE A 252 -24.69 4.16 4.10
N GLN A 253 -25.54 4.75 4.93
CA GLN A 253 -25.48 4.64 6.39
C GLN A 253 -25.57 3.17 6.85
N LEU A 254 -26.42 2.39 6.20
CA LEU A 254 -26.55 0.94 6.42
C LEU A 254 -25.19 0.23 6.33
N TYR A 255 -24.43 0.49 5.27
CA TYR A 255 -23.12 -0.15 5.08
C TYR A 255 -22.10 0.27 6.15
N LYS A 256 -22.21 1.49 6.69
CA LYS A 256 -21.42 1.92 7.85
C LYS A 256 -21.80 1.13 9.11
N ILE A 257 -23.09 0.96 9.39
CA ILE A 257 -23.58 0.19 10.54
C ILE A 257 -23.07 -1.26 10.46
N HIS A 258 -23.24 -1.92 9.32
CA HIS A 258 -22.78 -3.30 9.19
C HIS A 258 -21.26 -3.45 9.09
N SER A 259 -20.54 -2.40 8.65
CA SER A 259 -19.08 -2.36 8.80
C SER A 259 -18.68 -2.34 10.27
N ASP A 260 -19.38 -1.55 11.10
CA ASP A 260 -19.15 -1.54 12.55
C ASP A 260 -19.43 -2.91 13.16
N ASN A 261 -20.54 -3.56 12.83
CA ASN A 261 -20.88 -4.89 13.35
C ASN A 261 -19.76 -5.92 13.08
N PHE A 262 -19.17 -5.90 11.88
CA PHE A 262 -18.01 -6.74 11.56
C PHE A 262 -16.80 -6.39 12.45
N ILE A 263 -16.45 -5.12 12.62
CA ILE A 263 -15.34 -4.75 13.51
C ILE A 263 -15.61 -5.17 14.95
N CYS A 264 -16.84 -4.98 15.42
CA CYS A 264 -17.29 -5.39 16.74
C CYS A 264 -17.24 -6.91 16.93
N SER A 265 -17.34 -7.70 15.87
CA SER A 265 -17.19 -9.15 15.97
C SER A 265 -15.75 -9.59 16.18
N LEU A 266 -14.76 -8.75 15.85
CA LEU A 266 -13.34 -9.07 15.89
C LEU A 266 -12.66 -8.69 17.22
N ILE A 267 -13.22 -7.76 17.99
CA ILE A 267 -12.55 -7.17 19.16
C ILE A 267 -12.94 -7.91 20.45
N PRO A 268 -12.01 -8.53 21.17
CA PRO A 268 -12.34 -9.18 22.44
C PRO A 268 -12.99 -8.21 23.43
N GLY A 269 -14.16 -8.58 23.95
CA GLY A 269 -14.90 -7.81 24.95
C GLY A 269 -15.85 -6.73 24.40
N SER A 270 -15.93 -6.53 23.09
CA SER A 270 -16.97 -5.66 22.50
C SER A 270 -18.34 -6.35 22.46
N SER A 271 -19.40 -5.52 22.43
CA SER A 271 -20.75 -5.99 22.12
C SER A 271 -20.77 -6.62 20.72
N GLY A 272 -21.11 -7.90 20.61
CA GLY A 272 -21.13 -8.63 19.34
C GLY A 272 -19.85 -9.41 19.00
N PHE A 273 -18.88 -9.52 19.93
CA PHE A 273 -17.67 -10.33 19.74
C PHE A 273 -17.99 -11.79 19.40
N GLN A 274 -17.44 -12.28 18.29
CA GLN A 274 -17.66 -13.64 17.77
C GLN A 274 -16.40 -14.32 17.26
N ALA A 275 -15.34 -13.56 16.96
CA ALA A 275 -14.10 -14.09 16.45
C ALA A 275 -13.43 -15.04 17.45
N GLN A 276 -12.83 -16.11 16.93
CA GLN A 276 -11.99 -17.01 17.71
C GLN A 276 -10.53 -16.63 17.50
N TYR A 277 -9.75 -16.66 18.58
CA TYR A 277 -8.32 -16.45 18.53
C TYR A 277 -7.60 -17.64 19.15
N THR A 278 -6.47 -18.03 18.57
CA THR A 278 -5.54 -19.00 19.18
C THR A 278 -4.93 -18.42 20.46
N ALA A 279 -4.26 -19.26 21.25
CA ALA A 279 -3.56 -18.80 22.46
C ALA A 279 -2.46 -17.77 22.12
N GLY A 280 -1.82 -17.91 20.96
CA GLY A 280 -0.85 -16.97 20.41
C GLY A 280 -1.46 -15.68 19.83
N GLY A 281 -2.79 -15.55 19.79
CA GLY A 281 -3.49 -14.34 19.34
C GLY A 281 -3.73 -14.26 17.82
N LEU A 282 -3.65 -15.37 17.09
CA LEU A 282 -4.02 -15.45 15.67
C LEU A 282 -5.53 -15.58 15.53
N LEU A 283 -6.14 -14.80 14.64
CA LEU A 283 -7.53 -15.00 14.23
C LEU A 283 -7.69 -16.39 13.62
N TYR A 284 -8.60 -17.20 14.15
CA TYR A 284 -8.82 -18.57 13.72
C TYR A 284 -10.26 -18.76 13.26
N LYS A 285 -10.46 -18.93 11.95
CA LYS A 285 -11.77 -19.05 11.30
C LYS A 285 -11.99 -20.43 10.68
N ALA A 286 -10.95 -21.03 10.11
CA ALA A 286 -11.05 -22.31 9.41
C ALA A 286 -9.85 -23.20 9.73
N THR A 287 -10.02 -24.51 9.55
CA THR A 287 -8.95 -25.51 9.79
C THR A 287 -7.93 -25.60 8.65
N GLU A 288 -8.33 -25.19 7.45
CA GLU A 288 -7.49 -25.21 6.25
C GLU A 288 -7.34 -23.78 5.73
N SER A 289 -6.14 -23.44 5.26
CA SER A 289 -5.87 -22.11 4.68
C SER A 289 -6.31 -20.93 5.57
N ASN A 290 -6.21 -21.07 6.89
CA ASN A 290 -6.72 -20.08 7.85
C ASN A 290 -6.13 -18.67 7.61
N LEU A 291 -4.88 -18.58 7.17
CA LEU A 291 -4.24 -17.28 6.90
C LEU A 291 -4.93 -16.47 5.79
N GLN A 292 -5.78 -17.06 4.94
CA GLN A 292 -6.68 -16.28 4.08
C GLN A 292 -7.51 -15.28 4.90
N TYR A 293 -8.17 -15.77 5.94
CA TYR A 293 -9.07 -14.96 6.76
C TYR A 293 -8.30 -13.94 7.59
N VAL A 294 -7.09 -14.30 8.02
CA VAL A 294 -6.19 -13.40 8.76
C VAL A 294 -5.75 -12.24 7.89
N THR A 295 -5.25 -12.53 6.68
CA THR A 295 -4.73 -11.52 5.75
C THR A 295 -5.85 -10.64 5.18
N SER A 296 -7.00 -11.21 4.83
CA SER A 296 -8.17 -10.46 4.35
C SER A 296 -8.75 -9.57 5.46
N THR A 297 -8.85 -10.06 6.68
CA THR A 297 -9.33 -9.28 7.84
C THR A 297 -8.37 -8.15 8.20
N ALA A 298 -7.05 -8.42 8.23
CA ALA A 298 -6.05 -7.39 8.48
C ALA A 298 -6.15 -6.27 7.43
N PHE A 299 -6.30 -6.61 6.15
CA PHE A 299 -6.51 -5.64 5.09
C PHE A 299 -7.79 -4.81 5.29
N LEU A 300 -8.92 -5.45 5.61
CA LEU A 300 -10.20 -4.77 5.84
C LEU A 300 -10.16 -3.84 7.05
N LEU A 301 -9.54 -4.26 8.16
CA LEU A 301 -9.31 -3.44 9.34
C LEU A 301 -8.56 -2.15 8.99
N LEU A 302 -7.48 -2.26 8.22
CA LEU A 302 -6.66 -1.12 7.79
C LEU A 302 -7.38 -0.22 6.80
N THR A 303 -8.13 -0.81 5.87
CA THR A 303 -8.94 -0.07 4.90
C THR A 303 -10.04 0.73 5.60
N TYR A 304 -10.72 0.12 6.55
CA TYR A 304 -11.78 0.78 7.29
C TYR A 304 -11.23 1.83 8.26
N ALA A 305 -10.11 1.54 8.94
CA ALA A 305 -9.35 2.52 9.70
C ALA A 305 -8.94 3.72 8.84
N LYS A 306 -8.61 3.51 7.57
CA LYS A 306 -8.37 4.59 6.60
C LYS A 306 -9.60 5.44 6.36
N TYR A 307 -10.78 4.83 6.22
CA TYR A 307 -12.03 5.54 5.94
C TYR A 307 -12.57 6.33 7.13
N LEU A 308 -12.32 5.89 8.38
CA LEU A 308 -12.86 6.54 9.57
C LEU A 308 -12.39 8.02 9.75
N ASN A 309 -11.26 8.44 9.16
CA ASN A 309 -10.69 9.80 9.28
C ASN A 309 -10.45 10.29 10.74
N SER A 310 -9.51 11.21 10.99
CA SER A 310 -9.12 11.59 12.37
C SER A 310 -10.18 12.40 13.13
N ASP A 311 -11.08 13.07 12.41
CA ASP A 311 -11.90 14.14 13.00
C ASP A 311 -13.34 13.72 13.32
N THR A 312 -13.84 12.58 12.84
CA THR A 312 -15.29 12.26 12.93
C THR A 312 -15.68 10.77 12.99
N GLY A 313 -14.82 9.80 12.65
CA GLY A 313 -15.22 8.39 12.58
C GLY A 313 -14.74 7.54 13.76
N VAL A 314 -15.69 6.97 14.48
CA VAL A 314 -15.46 5.85 15.40
C VAL A 314 -16.33 4.66 14.98
N VAL A 315 -15.94 3.48 15.46
CA VAL A 315 -16.74 2.26 15.39
C VAL A 315 -17.62 2.19 16.62
N HIS A 316 -18.92 2.00 16.44
CA HIS A 316 -19.88 1.85 17.54
C HIS A 316 -20.21 0.39 17.78
N CYS A 317 -19.86 -0.13 18.97
CA CYS A 317 -20.16 -1.49 19.42
C CYS A 317 -21.05 -1.45 20.65
N GLY A 318 -22.33 -1.16 20.46
CA GLY A 318 -23.27 -0.91 21.55
C GLY A 318 -22.87 0.36 22.31
N THR A 319 -22.54 0.23 23.60
CA THR A 319 -22.09 1.37 24.44
C THR A 319 -20.59 1.64 24.33
N SER A 320 -19.81 0.72 23.75
CA SER A 320 -18.37 0.90 23.54
C SER A 320 -18.09 1.54 22.18
N THR A 321 -17.01 2.30 22.10
CA THR A 321 -16.52 2.86 20.84
C THR A 321 -15.06 2.49 20.63
N PHE A 322 -14.68 2.27 19.37
CA PHE A 322 -13.31 1.96 18.99
C PHE A 322 -12.81 2.94 17.94
N THR A 323 -11.57 3.37 18.10
CA THR A 323 -10.91 4.34 17.23
C THR A 323 -10.17 3.64 16.10
N ARG A 324 -9.81 4.42 15.09
CA ARG A 324 -8.87 4.03 14.03
C ARG A 324 -7.64 3.28 14.57
N ASP A 325 -7.03 3.76 15.66
CA ASP A 325 -5.79 3.17 16.20
C ASP A 325 -6.04 1.79 16.83
N ASN A 326 -7.24 1.55 17.37
CA ASN A 326 -7.63 0.22 17.83
C ASN A 326 -7.64 -0.78 16.67
N LEU A 327 -8.20 -0.40 15.51
CA LEU A 327 -8.26 -1.25 14.32
C LEU A 327 -6.86 -1.49 13.74
N ILE A 328 -6.02 -0.46 13.66
CA ILE A 328 -4.62 -0.58 13.20
C ILE A 328 -3.83 -1.50 14.12
N SER A 329 -3.99 -1.37 15.44
CA SER A 329 -3.32 -2.22 16.43
C SER A 329 -3.74 -3.68 16.27
N LEU A 330 -5.03 -3.94 16.06
CA LEU A 330 -5.52 -5.31 15.82
C LEU A 330 -4.95 -5.89 14.53
N ALA A 331 -4.99 -5.14 13.43
CA ALA A 331 -4.41 -5.57 12.15
C ALA A 331 -2.91 -5.81 12.26
N LYS A 332 -2.18 -4.94 12.99
CA LYS A 332 -0.75 -5.08 13.22
C LYS A 332 -0.41 -6.38 13.94
N LYS A 333 -1.17 -6.76 14.97
CA LYS A 333 -0.98 -8.05 15.66
C LYS A 333 -1.09 -9.23 14.70
N GLN A 334 -2.05 -9.20 13.78
CA GLN A 334 -2.23 -10.26 12.78
C GLN A 334 -1.08 -10.29 11.76
N VAL A 335 -0.66 -9.12 11.26
CA VAL A 335 0.49 -9.01 10.34
C VAL A 335 1.78 -9.48 11.01
N ASP A 336 2.05 -9.01 12.24
CA ASP A 336 3.25 -9.38 12.99
C ASP A 336 3.24 -10.89 13.30
N TYR A 337 2.07 -11.48 13.61
CA TYR A 337 1.95 -12.93 13.79
C TYR A 337 2.36 -13.69 12.52
N VAL A 338 1.84 -13.30 11.34
CA VAL A 338 2.20 -13.92 10.05
C VAL A 338 3.71 -13.79 9.78
N LEU A 339 4.33 -12.68 10.19
CA LEU A 339 5.75 -12.39 9.96
C LEU A 339 6.70 -12.95 11.04
N GLY A 340 6.19 -13.55 12.11
CA GLY A 340 6.98 -14.30 13.08
C GLY A 340 6.78 -13.97 14.55
N GLU A 341 5.98 -12.96 14.90
CA GLU A 341 5.60 -12.69 16.29
C GLU A 341 4.48 -13.63 16.77
N ASN A 342 4.81 -14.92 16.81
CA ASN A 342 3.95 -16.01 17.23
C ASN A 342 4.70 -16.97 18.17
N PRO A 343 4.01 -17.92 18.83
CA PRO A 343 4.64 -18.86 19.75
C PRO A 343 5.82 -19.66 19.17
N ASN A 344 5.79 -19.94 17.86
CA ASN A 344 6.86 -20.67 17.17
C ASN A 344 8.04 -19.78 16.74
N LYS A 345 7.95 -18.45 16.86
CA LYS A 345 8.95 -17.49 16.36
C LYS A 345 9.34 -17.78 14.91
N MET A 346 8.34 -18.07 14.08
CA MET A 346 8.50 -18.50 12.69
C MET A 346 7.60 -17.68 11.77
N SER A 347 8.17 -17.10 10.72
CA SER A 347 7.40 -16.44 9.68
C SER A 347 6.63 -17.48 8.87
N TYR A 348 5.34 -17.25 8.65
CA TYR A 348 4.54 -18.02 7.70
C TYR A 348 4.57 -17.42 6.28
N MET A 349 5.33 -16.34 6.09
CA MET A 349 5.76 -15.86 4.78
C MET A 349 7.14 -16.44 4.45
N VAL A 350 7.20 -17.26 3.39
CA VAL A 350 8.40 -17.97 2.95
C VAL A 350 9.49 -16.98 2.54
N GLY A 351 10.72 -17.20 3.01
CA GLY A 351 11.86 -16.32 2.73
C GLY A 351 11.93 -15.04 3.55
N PHE A 352 10.97 -14.81 4.47
CA PHE A 352 10.99 -13.66 5.39
C PHE A 352 11.43 -14.07 6.81
N GLY A 353 12.24 -13.23 7.45
CA GLY A 353 12.74 -13.47 8.80
C GLY A 353 13.84 -14.55 8.87
N LYS A 354 14.24 -14.90 10.10
CA LYS A 354 15.31 -15.88 10.35
C LYS A 354 14.85 -17.34 10.26
N ARG A 355 13.54 -17.58 10.38
CA ARG A 355 12.93 -18.91 10.41
C ARG A 355 11.61 -18.85 9.66
N TYR A 356 11.45 -19.70 8.65
CA TYR A 356 10.25 -19.86 7.84
C TYR A 356 10.13 -21.32 7.37
N PRO A 357 8.94 -21.80 6.98
CA PRO A 357 8.73 -23.14 6.43
C PRO A 357 9.55 -23.41 5.16
N GLU A 358 10.15 -24.59 5.07
CA GLU A 358 11.00 -25.00 3.96
C GLU A 358 10.35 -26.10 3.09
N HIS A 359 9.29 -26.74 3.58
CA HIS A 359 8.60 -27.86 2.94
C HIS A 359 7.20 -27.43 2.46
N VAL A 360 7.17 -26.50 1.50
CA VAL A 360 5.92 -25.89 1.00
C VAL A 360 5.22 -26.82 0.01
N HIS A 361 3.90 -27.04 0.17
CA HIS A 361 3.06 -27.80 -0.76
C HIS A 361 2.88 -27.02 -2.08
N HIS A 362 3.92 -27.01 -2.92
CA HIS A 362 3.92 -26.27 -4.17
C HIS A 362 4.83 -26.94 -5.21
N ARG A 363 4.25 -27.36 -6.34
CA ARG A 363 4.94 -28.13 -7.39
C ARG A 363 6.17 -27.38 -7.93
N GLY A 364 6.00 -26.15 -8.43
CA GLY A 364 7.10 -25.36 -8.97
C GLY A 364 8.22 -25.02 -7.96
N SER A 365 7.97 -25.18 -6.66
CA SER A 365 8.95 -24.92 -5.60
C SER A 365 9.69 -26.20 -5.19
N SER A 366 8.95 -27.31 -5.08
CA SER A 366 9.44 -28.61 -4.61
C SER A 366 10.20 -29.42 -5.67
N LEU A 367 9.86 -29.27 -6.96
CA LEU A 367 10.59 -29.93 -8.05
C LEU A 367 11.84 -29.12 -8.47
N PRO A 368 12.96 -29.77 -8.84
CA PRO A 368 14.14 -29.06 -9.32
C PRO A 368 13.82 -28.28 -10.59
N SER A 369 14.24 -27.02 -10.69
CA SER A 369 13.96 -26.21 -11.89
C SER A 369 14.51 -26.84 -13.18
N ILE A 370 13.95 -26.46 -14.33
CA ILE A 370 14.45 -26.91 -15.65
C ILE A 370 15.94 -26.60 -15.88
N ARG A 371 16.50 -25.61 -15.17
CA ARG A 371 17.93 -25.29 -15.22
C ARG A 371 18.80 -26.30 -14.46
N ALA A 372 18.26 -26.87 -13.37
CA ALA A 372 18.95 -27.86 -12.54
C ALA A 372 18.72 -29.29 -13.04
N HIS A 373 17.58 -29.56 -13.66
CA HIS A 373 17.21 -30.86 -14.23
C HIS A 373 16.50 -30.64 -15.57
N ALA A 374 17.22 -30.71 -16.68
CA ALA A 374 16.69 -30.34 -18.01
C ALA A 374 15.66 -31.34 -18.56
N ASP A 375 15.79 -32.63 -18.23
CA ASP A 375 14.87 -33.65 -18.70
C ASP A 375 13.48 -33.48 -18.06
N PRO A 376 12.38 -33.77 -18.77
CA PRO A 376 11.04 -33.69 -18.22
C PRO A 376 10.83 -34.63 -17.03
N ILE A 377 10.10 -34.16 -16.01
CA ILE A 377 9.70 -34.96 -14.86
C ILE A 377 8.22 -35.32 -15.02
N GLY A 378 7.96 -36.56 -15.42
CA GLY A 378 6.58 -37.04 -15.62
C GLY A 378 5.80 -37.27 -14.33
N CYS A 379 4.48 -37.37 -14.48
CA CYS A 379 3.43 -37.34 -13.44
C CYS A 379 3.77 -38.10 -12.17
N ASN A 380 4.04 -39.40 -12.30
CA ASN A 380 4.31 -40.26 -11.15
C ASN A 380 5.72 -40.07 -10.57
N ASN A 381 6.69 -39.74 -11.43
CA ASN A 381 8.09 -39.56 -11.00
C ASN A 381 8.24 -38.33 -10.11
N GLY A 382 7.35 -37.35 -10.25
CA GLY A 382 7.34 -36.15 -9.44
C GLY A 382 7.04 -36.36 -7.95
N PHE A 383 6.29 -37.40 -7.60
CA PHE A 383 5.90 -37.66 -6.20
C PHE A 383 7.08 -37.94 -5.27
N GLN A 384 8.24 -38.38 -5.80
CA GLN A 384 9.46 -38.49 -4.99
C GLN A 384 9.89 -37.14 -4.40
N PHE A 385 9.59 -36.03 -5.08
CA PHE A 385 9.84 -34.67 -4.60
C PHE A 385 8.76 -34.21 -3.63
N LEU A 386 7.51 -34.66 -3.78
CA LEU A 386 6.46 -34.42 -2.78
C LEU A 386 6.86 -35.03 -1.43
N TYR A 387 7.30 -36.28 -1.44
CA TYR A 387 7.61 -37.05 -0.22
C TYR A 387 9.07 -36.93 0.26
N SER A 388 9.88 -36.11 -0.41
CA SER A 388 11.27 -35.89 0.00
C SER A 388 11.35 -35.18 1.35
N ALA A 389 12.22 -35.68 2.24
CA ALA A 389 12.55 -35.02 3.50
C ALA A 389 13.49 -33.82 3.34
N SER A 390 13.94 -33.53 2.12
CA SER A 390 14.74 -32.33 1.84
C SER A 390 13.82 -31.10 1.68
N PRO A 391 14.31 -29.90 2.05
CA PRO A 391 13.68 -28.63 1.72
C PRO A 391 13.33 -28.50 0.25
N ASN A 392 12.36 -27.65 -0.07
CA ASN A 392 12.07 -27.28 -1.45
C ASN A 392 13.32 -26.66 -2.11
N PRO A 393 13.78 -27.18 -3.27
CA PRO A 393 14.99 -26.69 -3.92
C PRO A 393 14.87 -25.27 -4.46
N ASN A 394 13.65 -24.77 -4.70
CA ASN A 394 13.41 -23.38 -5.10
C ASN A 394 12.60 -22.68 -4.02
N ILE A 395 13.22 -21.73 -3.31
CA ILE A 395 12.57 -20.95 -2.26
C ILE A 395 11.44 -20.11 -2.89
N LEU A 396 10.20 -20.34 -2.46
CA LEU A 396 9.02 -19.62 -2.94
C LEU A 396 8.85 -18.29 -2.20
N VAL A 397 9.81 -17.38 -2.41
CA VAL A 397 9.91 -16.11 -1.67
C VAL A 397 8.60 -15.32 -1.71
N GLY A 398 8.11 -14.92 -0.54
CA GLY A 398 6.92 -14.10 -0.36
C GLY A 398 5.62 -14.87 -0.26
N ALA A 399 5.58 -16.18 -0.55
CA ALA A 399 4.36 -16.97 -0.40
C ALA A 399 3.91 -17.06 1.06
N ILE A 400 2.63 -16.81 1.31
CA ILE A 400 2.01 -16.99 2.63
C ILE A 400 1.24 -18.30 2.60
N LEU A 401 1.57 -19.20 3.54
CA LEU A 401 1.00 -20.55 3.59
C LEU A 401 -0.39 -20.55 4.24
N GLY A 402 -1.02 -21.72 4.34
CA GLY A 402 -2.28 -21.88 5.05
C GLY A 402 -2.21 -21.58 6.56
N GLY A 403 -1.04 -21.81 7.17
CA GLY A 403 -0.71 -21.42 8.54
C GLY A 403 -1.00 -22.47 9.62
N PRO A 404 -0.84 -22.12 10.91
CA PRO A 404 -0.94 -23.07 12.01
C PRO A 404 -2.38 -23.49 12.32
N ASP A 405 -2.52 -24.57 13.09
CA ASP A 405 -3.80 -25.02 13.66
C ASP A 405 -4.30 -24.09 14.79
N ASN A 406 -5.46 -24.43 15.37
CA ASN A 406 -6.10 -23.66 16.45
C ASN A 406 -5.30 -23.59 17.76
N ARG A 407 -4.18 -24.32 17.86
CA ARG A 407 -3.27 -24.35 19.01
C ARG A 407 -1.90 -23.78 18.66
N ASP A 408 -1.84 -22.94 17.63
CA ASP A 408 -0.60 -22.34 17.12
C ASP A 408 0.43 -23.38 16.66
N SER A 409 0.03 -24.62 16.38
CA SER A 409 0.93 -25.68 15.95
C SER A 409 1.02 -25.73 14.43
N PHE A 410 2.25 -25.71 13.91
CA PHE A 410 2.52 -25.81 12.48
C PHE A 410 3.49 -26.96 12.19
N ALA A 411 3.10 -27.87 11.32
CA ALA A 411 3.98 -28.91 10.79
C ALA A 411 4.55 -28.46 9.44
N ASP A 412 5.86 -28.24 9.39
CA ASP A 412 6.58 -27.97 8.14
C ASP A 412 6.72 -29.26 7.32
N ASP A 413 5.59 -29.70 6.77
CA ASP A 413 5.43 -30.92 5.98
C ASP A 413 4.76 -30.56 4.65
N ARG A 414 5.42 -30.92 3.56
CA ARG A 414 4.94 -30.69 2.20
C ARG A 414 3.65 -31.44 1.92
N ASN A 415 3.39 -32.57 2.57
CA ASN A 415 2.16 -33.33 2.37
C ASN A 415 0.98 -32.79 3.20
N ASN A 416 1.24 -31.87 4.13
CA ASN A 416 0.22 -31.21 4.94
C ASN A 416 -0.33 -29.96 4.22
N TYR A 417 -1.01 -30.16 3.09
CA TYR A 417 -1.54 -29.06 2.25
C TYR A 417 -2.43 -28.08 3.04
N GLN A 418 -3.17 -28.56 4.05
CA GLN A 418 -4.03 -27.71 4.90
C GLN A 418 -3.27 -26.52 5.54
N GLN A 419 -2.00 -26.75 5.91
CA GLN A 419 -1.14 -25.75 6.56
C GLN A 419 -0.06 -25.20 5.63
N SER A 420 0.53 -26.05 4.77
CA SER A 420 1.73 -25.72 4.00
C SER A 420 1.46 -25.28 2.55
N GLU A 421 0.21 -25.32 2.09
CA GLU A 421 -0.16 -24.83 0.76
C GLU A 421 -0.36 -23.30 0.77
N PRO A 422 0.32 -22.55 -0.11
CA PRO A 422 -0.01 -21.16 -0.37
C PRO A 422 -1.11 -21.06 -1.43
N ALA A 423 -1.87 -19.97 -1.40
CA ALA A 423 -2.81 -19.65 -2.48
C ALA A 423 -2.75 -18.15 -2.81
N THR A 424 -3.03 -17.82 -4.07
CA THR A 424 -2.93 -16.45 -4.59
C THR A 424 -3.73 -15.43 -3.78
N TYR A 425 -4.93 -15.79 -3.32
CA TYR A 425 -5.82 -14.91 -2.55
C TYR A 425 -5.40 -14.72 -1.09
N ILE A 426 -4.49 -15.54 -0.54
CA ILE A 426 -3.90 -15.32 0.79
C ILE A 426 -2.93 -14.15 0.71
N ASN A 427 -2.13 -14.11 -0.36
CA ASN A 427 -1.12 -13.09 -0.59
C ASN A 427 -1.71 -11.72 -0.99
N ALA A 428 -2.73 -11.70 -1.84
CA ALA A 428 -3.28 -10.47 -2.42
C ALA A 428 -3.67 -9.36 -1.41
N PRO A 429 -4.48 -9.63 -0.37
CA PRO A 429 -4.81 -8.61 0.64
C PRO A 429 -3.60 -8.22 1.52
N PHE A 430 -2.67 -9.15 1.74
CA PHE A 430 -1.50 -8.89 2.57
C PHE A 430 -0.57 -7.85 1.95
N VAL A 431 -0.50 -7.76 0.61
CA VAL A 431 0.23 -6.69 -0.10
C VAL A 431 -0.26 -5.31 0.35
N GLY A 432 -1.58 -5.12 0.48
CA GLY A 432 -2.16 -3.87 0.97
C GLY A 432 -1.82 -3.59 2.44
N ALA A 433 -1.86 -4.62 3.29
CA ALA A 433 -1.51 -4.49 4.70
C ALA A 433 -0.02 -4.12 4.89
N LEU A 434 0.89 -4.76 4.15
CA LEU A 434 2.30 -4.39 4.14
C LEU A 434 2.52 -2.99 3.59
N ALA A 435 1.84 -2.61 2.51
CA ALA A 435 1.93 -1.27 1.94
C ALA A 435 1.49 -0.20 2.95
N PHE A 436 0.42 -0.45 3.71
CA PHE A 436 0.01 0.43 4.81
C PHE A 436 1.17 0.64 5.79
N PHE A 437 1.68 -0.44 6.40
CA PHE A 437 2.73 -0.33 7.42
C PHE A 437 4.08 0.17 6.89
N ALA A 438 4.40 -0.07 5.61
CA ALA A 438 5.58 0.50 4.96
C ALA A 438 5.46 2.01 4.74
N GLY A 439 4.25 2.53 4.53
CA GLY A 439 3.96 3.96 4.42
C GLY A 439 4.01 4.69 5.76
N PHE A 440 3.61 4.01 6.84
CA PHE A 440 3.86 4.45 8.21
C PHE A 440 5.27 4.05 8.63
N GLY A 441 6.30 4.64 7.99
CA GLY A 441 7.68 4.47 8.43
C GLY A 441 7.75 4.60 9.94
N PHE A 442 8.28 3.57 10.61
CA PHE A 442 8.36 3.44 12.06
C PHE A 442 8.70 4.77 12.74
N ILE A 443 7.70 5.46 13.30
CA ILE A 443 7.91 6.26 14.50
C ILE A 443 7.86 5.26 15.64
N SER A 444 8.94 4.51 15.82
CA SER A 444 9.11 3.73 17.04
C SER A 444 9.37 4.74 18.15
N PHE A 445 8.37 5.01 19.00
CA PHE A 445 8.63 5.51 20.34
C PHE A 445 9.25 4.36 21.14
N THR A 446 10.51 4.04 20.85
CA THR A 446 11.33 3.25 21.75
C THR A 446 11.83 4.22 22.80
N THR A 447 11.33 4.13 24.03
CA THR A 447 12.03 4.67 25.21
C THR A 447 13.32 3.88 25.38
N LEU A 448 14.34 4.25 24.61
CA LEU A 448 15.71 3.77 24.80
C LEU A 448 16.35 4.57 25.94
N THR A 449 16.45 3.94 27.11
CA THR A 449 17.50 4.28 28.07
C THR A 449 18.85 4.01 27.38
N TYR A 450 19.54 5.08 27.00
CA TYR A 450 20.85 5.04 26.35
C TYR A 450 21.96 4.82 27.39
N THR A 451 22.62 3.67 27.32
CA THR A 451 24.03 3.53 27.74
C THR A 451 24.84 3.25 26.47
N GLY A 452 25.91 4.02 26.22
CA GLY A 452 26.71 4.03 24.98
C GLY A 452 27.15 2.64 24.48
N GLN A 453 27.53 2.44 23.21
CA GLN A 453 28.57 3.14 22.45
C GLN A 453 28.43 2.78 20.95
N GLU A 454 29.07 3.58 20.09
CA GLU A 454 28.91 3.74 18.63
C GLU A 454 29.13 2.51 17.70
N SER A 455 28.33 2.40 16.63
CA SER A 455 28.79 2.45 15.21
C SER A 455 27.62 2.31 14.21
N GLU A 456 27.53 3.30 13.29
CA GLU A 456 26.82 3.45 11.97
C GLU A 456 25.72 2.47 11.49
N PRO A 457 24.66 2.94 10.77
CA PRO A 457 24.84 3.49 9.42
C PRO A 457 23.95 4.68 8.99
N GLN A 458 24.48 5.36 7.98
CA GLN A 458 23.89 6.40 7.15
C GLN A 458 22.56 5.95 6.50
N LEU A 459 21.46 6.66 6.76
CA LEU A 459 20.26 6.60 5.92
C LEU A 459 19.53 7.96 5.88
N LEU A 460 19.64 8.60 4.72
CA LEU A 460 18.70 9.51 4.03
C LEU A 460 17.64 10.21 4.90
N CYS A 461 17.70 11.52 5.16
CA CYS A 461 17.45 12.61 4.20
C CYS A 461 16.03 12.60 3.59
N TYR A 462 15.01 12.91 4.41
CA TYR A 462 13.61 13.27 4.07
C TYR A 462 13.03 13.80 5.40
N ILE A 463 12.55 15.03 5.59
CA ILE A 463 11.47 15.77 4.93
C ILE A 463 11.67 17.25 5.26
N CYS A 464 11.69 18.11 4.24
CA CYS A 464 11.47 19.55 4.40
C CYS A 464 9.96 19.79 4.40
N GLY A 465 9.47 20.63 5.31
CA GLY A 465 8.25 21.41 5.08
C GLY A 465 6.93 20.70 5.33
N SER A 466 6.52 20.74 6.59
CA SER A 466 5.20 21.18 7.08
C SER A 466 4.39 22.07 6.13
N LEU A 467 3.91 21.50 5.03
CA LEU A 467 2.82 22.01 4.21
C LEU A 467 1.85 20.85 4.03
N LEU A 468 0.88 20.78 4.95
CA LEU A 468 -0.50 20.33 4.74
C LEU A 468 -1.22 20.27 6.09
N ALA A 469 -1.26 21.41 6.79
CA ALA A 469 -2.34 21.69 7.74
C ALA A 469 -3.34 22.64 7.07
N ARG A 470 -4.40 22.02 6.53
CA ARG A 470 -5.74 22.56 6.19
C ARG A 470 -5.97 23.32 4.87
N LYS A 471 -6.78 22.65 4.01
CA LYS A 471 -8.05 23.08 3.38
C LYS A 471 -8.40 24.58 3.40
N ASP A 472 -8.44 25.24 2.23
CA ASP A 472 -9.64 25.45 1.39
C ASP A 472 -9.38 26.51 0.28
N LEU A 473 -10.06 26.33 -0.86
CA LEU A 473 -10.22 27.23 -2.03
C LEU A 473 -8.98 27.55 -2.90
N MET A 474 -8.98 27.01 -4.12
CA MET A 474 -8.07 27.40 -5.20
C MET A 474 -8.22 28.89 -5.52
N ASN A 475 -7.17 29.67 -5.33
CA ASN A 475 -7.03 30.99 -5.93
C ASN A 475 -5.60 31.21 -6.44
N ILE A 476 -5.41 32.21 -7.30
CA ILE A 476 -4.20 32.50 -8.09
C ILE A 476 -2.90 32.61 -7.23
N SER A 477 -3.03 32.82 -5.92
CA SER A 477 -1.95 32.78 -4.93
C SER A 477 -1.30 31.40 -4.74
N SER A 478 -2.01 30.29 -4.93
CA SER A 478 -1.47 28.93 -4.82
C SER A 478 -0.51 28.57 -5.97
N LEU A 479 -0.70 29.16 -7.15
CA LEU A 479 0.20 29.00 -8.30
C LEU A 479 1.51 29.77 -8.10
N LEU A 480 1.43 30.95 -7.47
CA LEU A 480 2.61 31.73 -7.08
C LEU A 480 3.41 31.05 -5.95
N LEU A 481 2.74 30.38 -5.00
CA LEU A 481 3.40 29.58 -3.96
C LEU A 481 4.06 28.30 -4.50
N PHE A 482 3.49 27.67 -5.53
CA PHE A 482 4.09 26.53 -6.21
C PHE A 482 5.31 26.92 -7.07
N LEU A 483 5.24 28.07 -7.76
CA LEU A 483 6.40 28.63 -8.46
C LEU A 483 7.48 29.11 -7.47
N ALA A 484 7.09 29.69 -6.33
CA ALA A 484 8.01 30.06 -5.27
C ALA A 484 8.67 28.83 -4.62
N SER A 485 7.96 27.72 -4.44
CA SER A 485 8.54 26.48 -3.89
C SER A 485 9.47 25.76 -4.88
N LEU A 486 9.23 25.86 -6.18
CA LEU A 486 10.16 25.41 -7.23
C LEU A 486 11.43 26.27 -7.29
N ILE A 487 11.29 27.59 -7.13
CA ILE A 487 12.42 28.54 -7.04
C ILE A 487 13.20 28.32 -5.73
N LEU A 488 12.51 28.13 -4.60
CA LEU A 488 13.11 27.81 -3.31
C LEU A 488 13.79 26.44 -3.33
N TRP A 489 13.25 25.43 -4.01
CA TRP A 489 13.90 24.13 -4.19
C TRP A 489 15.16 24.25 -5.07
N HIS A 490 15.13 25.05 -6.13
CA HIS A 490 16.31 25.33 -6.94
C HIS A 490 17.39 26.12 -6.16
N ILE A 491 17.00 27.12 -5.36
CA ILE A 491 17.92 27.90 -4.52
C ILE A 491 18.44 27.06 -3.32
N TRP A 492 17.63 26.16 -2.76
CA TRP A 492 17.98 25.24 -1.67
C TRP A 492 18.95 24.15 -2.14
N LYS A 493 18.74 23.60 -3.35
CA LYS A 493 19.67 22.68 -4.02
C LYS A 493 21.03 23.32 -4.29
N GLU A 494 21.06 24.61 -4.63
CA GLU A 494 22.30 25.38 -4.84
C GLU A 494 23.03 25.70 -3.51
N ARG A 495 22.31 26.01 -2.41
CA ARG A 495 22.93 26.37 -1.11
C ARG A 495 23.32 25.20 -0.21
N CYS A 496 22.70 24.03 -0.35
CA CYS A 496 23.18 22.80 0.30
C CYS A 496 24.57 22.35 -0.18
N ARG A 497 25.08 22.92 -1.29
CA ARG A 497 26.45 22.73 -1.79
C ARG A 497 27.49 23.64 -1.15
N MET A 498 27.11 24.63 -0.34
CA MET A 498 28.08 25.47 0.36
C MET A 498 28.68 24.67 1.51
N ARG A 499 29.96 24.29 1.35
CA ARG A 499 30.76 23.68 2.41
C ARG A 499 31.03 24.74 3.48
N PRO A 500 30.92 24.42 4.78
CA PRO A 500 31.40 25.32 5.82
C PRO A 500 32.90 25.59 5.63
N PRO A 501 33.43 26.68 6.19
CA PRO A 501 34.87 26.91 6.22
C PRO A 501 35.60 25.71 6.84
N ASP A 502 36.81 25.43 6.37
CA ASP A 502 37.60 24.34 6.93
C ASP A 502 37.74 24.52 8.45
N SER A 503 37.55 23.41 9.19
CA SER A 503 37.54 23.36 10.65
C SER A 503 36.32 23.98 11.36
N PHE A 504 35.25 24.36 10.65
CA PHE A 504 33.99 24.79 11.25
C PHE A 504 32.86 23.77 11.07
N PHE A 505 32.00 23.66 12.07
CA PHE A 505 30.70 23.01 11.95
C PHE A 505 29.65 23.99 11.45
N ALA A 506 28.72 23.58 10.59
CA ALA A 506 27.60 24.43 10.16
C ALA A 506 26.33 24.10 10.92
N LEU A 507 25.78 25.07 11.66
CA LEU A 507 24.46 24.99 12.27
C LEU A 507 23.43 25.65 11.34
N ASN A 508 22.58 24.85 10.71
CA ASN A 508 21.50 25.30 9.85
C ASN A 508 20.19 25.28 10.63
N THR A 509 19.51 26.43 10.74
CA THR A 509 18.32 26.58 11.61
C THR A 509 17.16 27.18 10.85
N ASP A 510 15.95 26.79 11.23
CA ASP A 510 14.70 27.37 10.73
C ASP A 510 13.62 27.39 11.83
N GLY A 511 12.83 28.45 11.86
CA GLY A 511 11.69 28.63 12.76
C GLY A 511 10.44 28.92 11.95
N SER A 512 9.31 28.35 12.35
CA SER A 512 8.01 28.68 11.76
C SER A 512 6.92 28.86 12.81
N THR A 513 6.14 29.94 12.65
CA THR A 513 4.88 30.11 13.35
C THR A 513 3.67 29.87 12.45
N SER A 514 2.63 29.27 13.03
CA SER A 514 1.31 29.15 12.41
C SER A 514 0.24 29.52 13.42
N GLY A 515 -0.50 30.59 13.13
CA GLY A 515 -1.35 31.24 14.12
C GLY A 515 -0.49 31.93 15.18
N ASN A 516 -0.59 31.49 16.44
CA ASN A 516 0.28 31.92 17.54
C ASN A 516 1.33 30.87 17.92
N ASN A 517 1.26 29.63 17.41
CA ASN A 517 2.14 28.55 17.86
C ASN A 517 3.46 28.56 17.08
N ALA A 518 4.55 28.56 17.83
CA ALA A 518 5.93 28.63 17.39
C ALA A 518 6.63 27.27 17.54
N ALA A 519 7.31 26.84 16.49
CA ALA A 519 8.20 25.69 16.53
C ALA A 519 9.41 25.96 15.65
N GLY A 520 10.52 25.30 15.95
CA GLY A 520 11.73 25.45 15.15
C GLY A 520 12.70 24.32 15.37
N GLY A 521 13.70 24.28 14.51
CA GLY A 521 14.66 23.18 14.48
C GLY A 521 15.79 23.44 13.51
N GLY A 522 16.61 22.43 13.33
CA GLY A 522 17.78 22.55 12.49
C GLY A 522 18.62 21.29 12.47
N PHE A 523 19.76 21.40 11.80
CA PHE A 523 20.75 20.34 11.73
C PHE A 523 22.16 20.93 11.75
N ILE A 524 23.10 20.17 12.32
CA ILE A 524 24.52 20.52 12.43
C ILE A 524 25.29 19.66 11.45
N ARG A 525 26.23 20.25 10.70
CA ARG A 525 27.07 19.55 9.71
C ARG A 525 28.56 19.72 10.00
N ASP A 526 29.36 18.72 9.62
CA ASP A 526 30.82 18.83 9.61
C ASP A 526 31.35 19.63 8.41
N GLN A 527 32.67 19.84 8.36
CA GLN A 527 33.35 20.53 7.26
C GLN A 527 33.15 19.86 5.88
N ASN A 528 32.77 18.58 5.85
CA ASN A 528 32.49 17.84 4.62
C ASN A 528 31.01 17.95 4.19
N GLY A 529 30.19 18.66 4.96
CA GLY A 529 28.76 18.80 4.73
C GLY A 529 27.92 17.60 5.18
N ARG A 530 28.51 16.66 5.93
CA ARG A 530 27.79 15.52 6.53
C ARG A 530 27.01 16.01 7.73
N ILE A 531 25.75 15.60 7.82
CA ILE A 531 24.90 15.92 8.97
C ILE A 531 25.35 15.08 10.17
N LEU A 532 25.66 15.75 11.28
CA LEU A 532 26.06 15.14 12.54
C LEU A 532 24.87 14.97 13.48
N LEU A 533 24.01 15.98 13.56
CA LEU A 533 22.91 16.05 14.53
C LEU A 533 21.73 16.83 13.96
N ASN A 534 20.52 16.45 14.36
CA ASN A 534 19.28 17.15 14.04
C ASN A 534 18.57 17.51 15.34
N TYR A 535 17.79 18.60 15.34
CA TYR A 535 16.98 18.97 16.48
C TYR A 535 15.69 19.67 16.06
N PHE A 536 14.68 19.55 16.91
CA PHE A 536 13.40 20.22 16.77
C PHE A 536 12.84 20.49 18.16
N SER A 537 12.14 21.61 18.33
CA SER A 537 11.49 21.97 19.59
C SER A 537 10.25 22.83 19.36
N PHE A 538 9.27 22.65 20.23
CA PHE A 538 8.06 23.46 20.28
C PHE A 538 8.22 24.56 21.32
N TYR A 539 8.02 25.81 20.93
CA TYR A 539 8.31 26.98 21.76
C TYR A 539 7.06 27.63 22.36
N GLY A 540 5.88 27.04 22.13
CA GLY A 540 4.62 27.58 22.63
C GLY A 540 4.15 28.76 21.78
N GLU A 541 3.51 29.75 22.39
CA GLU A 541 3.09 30.94 21.66
C GLU A 541 4.27 31.87 21.34
N GLY A 542 4.36 32.36 20.10
CA GLY A 542 5.48 33.19 19.66
C GLY A 542 5.29 33.83 18.28
N SER A 543 6.23 34.70 17.91
CA SER A 543 6.34 35.31 16.58
C SER A 543 7.41 34.64 15.73
N ASN A 544 7.40 34.85 14.42
CA ASN A 544 8.43 34.35 13.47
C ASN A 544 9.88 34.81 13.79
N ASN A 545 10.07 35.86 14.60
CA ASN A 545 11.42 36.23 15.04
C ASN A 545 11.79 35.49 16.35
N TYR A 546 10.79 35.15 17.15
CA TYR A 546 10.96 34.49 18.44
C TYR A 546 11.31 33.02 18.25
N ASP A 547 10.58 32.29 17.42
CA ASP A 547 10.84 30.88 17.10
C ASP A 547 12.19 30.66 16.39
N GLU A 548 12.60 31.52 15.47
CA GLU A 548 13.90 31.47 14.83
C GLU A 548 15.03 31.71 15.82
N SER A 549 14.87 32.70 16.72
CA SER A 549 15.85 32.97 17.78
C SER A 549 15.94 31.81 18.76
N ARG A 550 14.81 31.15 19.07
CA ARG A 550 14.75 29.96 19.93
C ARG A 550 15.32 28.73 19.23
N ALA A 551 15.13 28.59 17.92
CA ALA A 551 15.75 27.55 17.10
C ALA A 551 17.27 27.70 17.08
N ILE A 552 17.78 28.91 16.90
CA ILE A 552 19.22 29.19 16.98
C ILE A 552 19.77 28.86 18.36
N LEU A 553 19.12 29.34 19.43
CA LEU A 553 19.57 29.09 20.80
C LEU A 553 19.59 27.59 21.14
N ALA A 554 18.55 26.85 20.77
CA ALA A 554 18.49 25.40 20.98
C ALA A 554 19.62 24.68 20.21
N GLY A 555 19.93 25.12 18.99
CA GLY A 555 21.05 24.57 18.21
C GLY A 555 22.42 24.87 18.82
N ILE A 556 22.63 26.07 19.37
CA ILE A 556 23.88 26.44 20.06
C ILE A 556 24.05 25.64 21.35
N ILE A 557 22.99 25.50 22.15
CA ILE A 557 23.01 24.68 23.37
C ILE A 557 23.39 23.24 23.03
N LEU A 558 22.78 22.68 21.98
CA LEU A 558 23.09 21.33 21.52
C LEU A 558 24.54 21.20 21.04
N CYS A 559 25.08 22.18 20.32
CA CYS A 559 26.50 22.19 19.95
C CYS A 559 27.40 22.15 21.20
N LYS A 560 27.07 22.96 22.22
CA LYS A 560 27.82 23.01 23.48
C LYS A 560 27.75 21.70 24.27
N GLU A 561 26.56 21.12 24.41
CA GLU A 561 26.37 19.82 25.08
C GLU A 561 27.14 18.69 24.40
N LYS A 562 27.37 18.82 23.09
CA LYS A 562 28.10 17.84 22.27
C LYS A 562 29.58 18.16 22.10
N GLY A 563 30.09 19.20 22.78
CA GLY A 563 31.49 19.59 22.70
C GLY A 563 31.92 20.09 21.31
N LEU A 564 30.98 20.58 20.51
CA LEU A 564 31.27 21.14 19.19
C LEU A 564 31.68 22.61 19.35
N HIS A 565 32.92 22.89 18.95
CA HIS A 565 33.52 24.22 18.96
C HIS A 565 33.62 24.75 17.52
N ASP A 566 33.69 26.07 17.34
CA ASP A 566 33.80 26.73 16.02
C ASP A 566 32.60 26.42 15.09
N VAL A 567 31.43 26.98 15.43
CA VAL A 567 30.17 26.76 14.72
C VAL A 567 29.76 27.99 13.89
N ALA A 568 29.56 27.80 12.59
CA ALA A 568 29.01 28.79 11.67
C ALA A 568 27.48 28.63 11.57
N ILE A 569 26.72 29.69 11.86
CA ILE A 569 25.25 29.65 11.91
C ILE A 569 24.65 30.14 10.58
N TYR A 570 23.72 29.38 10.03
CA TYR A 570 23.02 29.65 8.78
C TYR A 570 21.50 29.65 9.04
N THR A 571 20.87 30.82 8.97
CA THR A 571 19.42 31.02 9.13
C THR A 571 18.81 31.67 7.89
N TYR A 572 17.52 31.42 7.63
CA TYR A 572 16.78 31.95 6.48
C TYR A 572 16.29 33.39 6.66
N SER A 573 16.30 33.90 7.89
CA SER A 573 15.78 35.22 8.21
C SER A 573 16.85 36.29 8.37
N ARG A 574 16.51 37.50 7.93
CA ARG A 574 17.31 38.70 8.21
C ARG A 574 17.06 39.15 9.65
N LEU A 575 17.46 38.35 10.62
CA LEU A 575 17.54 38.80 12.01
C LEU A 575 18.69 39.81 12.10
N LYS A 576 18.36 41.08 12.36
CA LYS A 576 19.37 42.11 12.67
C LYS A 576 19.96 41.79 14.05
N GLN A 577 21.29 41.88 14.18
CA GLN A 577 22.06 41.64 15.42
C GLN A 577 21.39 42.23 16.68
N THR A 578 20.82 43.43 16.55
CA THR A 578 20.10 44.16 17.62
C THR A 578 18.86 43.46 18.20
N SER A 579 18.29 42.46 17.53
CA SER A 579 17.09 41.75 17.98
C SER A 579 17.40 40.62 18.98
N LEU A 580 18.58 40.02 18.89
CA LEU A 580 19.05 38.97 19.82
C LEU A 580 19.51 39.55 21.17
N GLU A 581 19.94 40.81 21.19
CA GLU A 581 20.47 41.51 22.37
C GLU A 581 19.38 42.14 23.26
N ARG A 582 18.13 42.29 22.78
CA ARG A 582 17.06 43.06 23.44
C ARG A 582 16.17 42.28 24.43
N SER A 583 16.36 40.98 24.57
CA SER A 583 15.67 40.17 25.59
C SER A 583 16.46 40.22 26.89
N GLU A 584 16.08 41.10 27.83
CA GLU A 584 16.76 41.22 29.14
C GLU A 584 16.74 39.92 29.96
N LYS A 585 15.86 38.98 29.62
CA LYS A 585 15.81 37.64 30.23
C LYS A 585 16.82 36.64 29.67
N GLN A 586 17.57 36.98 28.62
CA GLN A 586 18.60 36.13 27.99
C GLN A 586 20.02 36.69 28.10
N LYS A 587 20.21 37.87 28.71
CA LYS A 587 21.53 38.53 28.83
C LYS A 587 22.54 37.73 29.67
N GLU A 588 22.12 36.97 30.67
CA GLU A 588 23.05 36.20 31.52
C GLU A 588 23.64 34.96 30.83
N GLU A 589 22.95 34.38 29.83
CA GLU A 589 23.47 33.24 29.05
C GLU A 589 24.33 33.66 27.84
N PHE A 590 24.30 34.94 27.45
CA PHE A 590 24.96 35.46 26.24
C PHE A 590 26.30 36.17 26.48
N LEU A 591 26.78 36.26 27.72
CA LEU A 591 28.01 36.95 28.11
C LEU A 591 29.33 36.34 27.57
N PHE A 592 29.28 35.37 26.66
CA PHE A 592 30.46 34.69 26.13
C PHE A 592 30.79 35.02 24.66
N LEU A 593 30.02 35.87 23.99
CA LEU A 593 30.29 36.31 22.61
C LEU A 593 30.56 37.81 22.55
N HIS A 594 31.69 38.24 23.13
CA HIS A 594 32.19 39.61 22.97
C HIS A 594 33.51 39.64 22.19
N SER A 595 33.36 39.85 20.87
CA SER A 595 34.24 40.61 19.96
C SER A 595 33.86 40.23 18.51
N THR A 596 33.03 41.05 17.86
CA THR A 596 32.55 40.85 16.48
C THR A 596 33.02 41.98 15.59
N GLN A 597 33.42 41.65 14.35
CA GLN A 597 33.23 42.53 13.20
C GLN A 597 32.44 41.78 12.11
N PHE A 598 31.28 42.33 11.75
CA PHE A 598 30.47 41.91 10.61
C PHE A 598 31.01 42.59 9.35
N ASN A 599 31.44 41.84 8.33
CA ASN A 599 31.66 42.39 7.01
C ASN A 599 30.60 41.87 6.04
N ASN A 600 30.00 42.79 5.28
CA ASN A 600 28.63 42.67 4.80
C ASN A 600 28.43 41.82 3.54
N ASN A 601 29.31 40.85 3.27
CA ASN A 601 29.20 39.92 2.15
C ASN A 601 29.78 38.56 2.55
N ASN A 602 28.91 37.55 2.66
CA ASN A 602 29.17 36.16 3.08
C ASN A 602 29.55 35.99 4.56
N HIS A 603 28.61 35.48 5.37
CA HIS A 603 28.77 35.32 6.81
C HIS A 603 29.79 34.22 7.18
N GLN A 604 30.97 34.62 7.63
CA GLN A 604 31.97 33.79 8.34
C GLN A 604 32.34 34.50 9.65
N PHE A 605 32.53 33.74 10.73
CA PHE A 605 32.94 34.27 12.04
C PHE A 605 34.32 33.73 12.44
N ARG A 606 35.16 34.59 13.04
CA ARG A 606 36.47 34.23 13.61
C ARG A 606 36.62 34.96 14.93
N GLY A 607 36.81 34.25 16.04
CA GLY A 607 37.12 34.86 17.33
C GLY A 607 38.58 34.63 17.70
N ASN A 608 39.36 35.69 17.88
CA ASN A 608 40.63 35.65 18.60
C ASN A 608 40.80 36.95 19.40
N GLN A 609 40.91 36.79 20.73
CA GLN A 609 41.48 37.66 21.78
C GLN A 609 41.18 39.18 21.84
N ILE A 610 40.98 39.62 23.08
CA ILE A 610 40.54 40.92 23.60
C ILE A 610 41.55 42.06 23.37
N SER A 611 41.07 43.27 22.98
CA SER A 611 41.49 44.55 23.58
C SER A 611 40.48 45.69 23.31
N LYS A 612 40.48 46.68 24.20
CA LYS A 612 39.53 47.78 24.40
C LYS A 612 39.51 48.87 23.30
N ASP A 613 38.38 49.61 23.29
CA ASP A 613 38.19 51.03 22.96
C ASP A 613 37.30 51.39 21.73
N GLU A 614 36.25 52.19 22.02
CA GLU A 614 35.62 53.30 21.24
C GLU A 614 34.74 53.03 19.99
N ILE A 615 33.72 53.81 19.58
CA ILE A 615 32.71 54.77 20.13
C ILE A 615 31.85 55.24 18.90
N GLU A 616 30.55 55.52 19.12
CA GLU A 616 29.60 56.43 18.39
C GLU A 616 29.07 56.25 16.93
N ASP A 617 27.72 56.15 16.86
CA ASP A 617 26.71 56.89 16.07
C ASP A 617 26.98 57.51 14.68
N SER A 618 26.06 57.27 13.71
CA SER A 618 25.15 58.28 13.10
C SER A 618 24.73 58.07 11.60
N TYR A 619 23.39 58.10 11.38
CA TYR A 619 22.60 58.81 10.35
C TYR A 619 22.57 58.49 8.82
N SER A 620 21.32 58.43 8.33
CA SER A 620 20.72 59.06 7.12
C SER A 620 20.48 58.27 5.80
N SER A 621 19.27 58.48 5.26
CA SER A 621 18.70 58.11 3.94
C SER A 621 18.61 59.39 3.05
N PRO A 622 17.95 59.49 1.85
CA PRO A 622 17.52 58.53 0.80
C PRO A 622 17.72 59.05 -0.69
N CYS A 623 17.17 58.31 -1.69
CA CYS A 623 16.60 58.74 -3.01
C CYS A 623 17.41 58.84 -4.36
N SER A 624 17.00 57.98 -5.34
CA SER A 624 16.35 58.29 -6.66
C SER A 624 17.11 58.36 -8.03
N MET A 625 16.30 58.07 -9.10
CA MET A 625 16.40 58.30 -10.58
C MET A 625 16.94 57.16 -11.47
N GLY A 626 16.41 56.82 -12.67
CA GLY A 626 15.28 57.30 -13.48
C GLY A 626 15.38 56.85 -14.97
N LEU A 627 14.23 56.47 -15.57
CA LEU A 627 13.76 56.62 -16.98
C LEU A 627 14.52 56.08 -18.23
N ALA A 628 13.81 55.32 -19.10
CA ALA A 628 13.31 55.74 -20.45
C ALA A 628 13.00 54.55 -21.42
N PHE A 629 11.97 54.72 -22.27
CA PHE A 629 11.46 53.86 -23.38
C PHE A 629 11.28 54.74 -24.65
N PRO A 630 10.78 54.24 -25.80
CA PRO A 630 11.40 53.54 -26.98
C PRO A 630 11.33 54.46 -28.25
N PRO A 631 11.41 54.04 -29.55
CA PRO A 631 10.38 53.29 -30.34
C PRO A 631 10.93 52.42 -31.54
N ALA A 632 10.32 51.30 -31.99
CA ALA A 632 9.19 51.04 -32.93
C ALA A 632 9.55 50.72 -34.42
N GLY A 633 8.76 49.79 -35.00
CA GLY A 633 8.53 49.52 -36.45
C GLY A 633 9.08 48.18 -36.97
N GLY A 634 8.38 47.28 -37.68
CA GLY A 634 7.02 47.19 -38.22
C GLY A 634 6.96 46.16 -39.38
N GLY A 635 5.90 45.32 -39.42
CA GLY A 635 5.42 44.49 -40.56
C GLY A 635 6.05 43.09 -40.76
N LEU A 636 5.46 42.08 -41.43
CA LEU A 636 4.12 41.71 -41.94
C LEU A 636 4.22 40.23 -42.42
N ILE A 637 3.17 39.41 -42.19
CA ILE A 637 2.58 38.30 -43.02
C ILE A 637 3.33 36.97 -43.34
N GLU A 638 2.61 35.88 -42.99
CA GLU A 638 2.40 34.51 -43.56
C GLU A 638 3.38 33.83 -44.56
N ALA A 639 3.67 32.53 -44.34
CA ALA A 639 3.02 31.38 -45.02
C ALA A 639 3.86 30.07 -45.01
N ALA A 640 3.22 28.99 -44.53
CA ALA A 640 3.13 27.60 -45.03
C ALA A 640 4.34 26.72 -45.48
N LEU A 641 4.21 25.43 -45.10
CA LEU A 641 4.76 24.17 -45.65
C LEU A 641 6.14 23.67 -45.16
N GLN A 642 6.16 22.77 -44.17
CA GLN A 642 6.13 21.30 -44.37
C GLN A 642 5.87 20.56 -43.05
#